data_AF-A0A4Q3SFJ5-F1
#
_entry.id   AF-A0A4Q3SFJ5-F1
#
_cell.length_a   1.000
_cell.length_b   1.000
_cell.length_c   1.000
_cell.angle_alpha   90.00
_cell.angle_beta   90.00
_cell.angle_gamma   90.00
#
_symmetry.space_group_name_H-M   'P 1'
#
loop_
_entity.id
_entity.type
_entity.pdbx_description
1 polymer ?
#
loop_
_entity_poly.entity_id
_entity_poly.type
_entity_poly.pdbx_seq_one_letter_code
_entity_poly.pdbx_strand_id
1 'polypeptide(L)'
;MKHWIFSIILLMLLQKASGQDRVRYRIIVFGAGSKMSDDDRLMMRQAGLQVLPSQTTVLLPDDNKWLSGQPGHENNKASKNAREAAFDVYKTFREQGANVLFASGNEEWNRLTYGTLNISPKQELDSLLKIRPGSRCPDPVEVNLADNLTLILFNSQYWLGDPNDDNSESDCAYTSKAAVLARLDELRYKHRDKFVFFVSNHPFESYGVDGSKSTLKDHLFPFTGLQKHLYLPMPIAGSTYRFFRSSFAGPANSRHPLYKEMQAGVKDVFTNYPNLVYIAGRERGLQMLDDKNLYIVSGPGSKHISERKGKHSIYASARSGYLVADVLANNTIRFTCYNAEKMNQPVFTHILPFVPPVESDTVITGHLMNDSLVVQAHASYNKVGKLRRLFFGENYRKEWAAPTRLPVIRISGYKGGLTPLQRGGGMQSKSLRLVDKDSTEWVIRSVEKSPDALLPENFRRTFARDWVDDATSAQHPYGALVVPPIANAVGVPHSTPIIGVIAPDRNLGIHGRVFANMIALVEEREPLGNSDNTEKMKRNLKSDNDNRLLGREFLDARMLDMLLGDWDRHEDQWRWKDQSKGKRKTYLGIPRDRDQVFHVTQGFIPKIASRDYILPTLRNFDRNIRHVKWVIYKTKFVNAYPDFQLSREQWKQQALHFQRAVTDSVLKVALQRLPKSSYELRHKELLEILKARRERLPAAMDEYYRFIHKIVDIRTSDKNEWVQITDAPNGDLQIKIAKLSRSGKLEEELMNKTYDPKLTKEIRIYLGDGGDSITVN
;
A
#
# COMPACT_ATOMS: atom_id res chain seq x y z
N MET A 1 47.26 -29.63 45.57
CA MET A 1 46.98 -28.44 44.71
C MET A 1 46.77 -28.78 43.23
N LYS A 2 47.68 -29.48 42.53
CA LYS A 2 47.53 -29.80 41.09
C LYS A 2 46.24 -30.56 40.72
N HIS A 3 45.82 -31.55 41.53
CA HIS A 3 44.58 -32.29 41.26
C HIS A 3 43.30 -31.48 41.47
N TRP A 4 43.30 -30.55 42.43
CA TRP A 4 42.16 -29.65 42.68
C TRP A 4 41.99 -28.61 41.58
N ILE A 5 43.09 -28.06 41.07
CA ILE A 5 43.07 -27.11 39.94
C ILE A 5 42.57 -27.82 38.67
N PHE A 6 43.00 -29.06 38.42
CA PHE A 6 42.53 -29.84 37.28
C PHE A 6 41.03 -30.18 37.37
N SER A 7 40.54 -30.55 38.56
CA SER A 7 39.11 -30.80 38.78
C SER A 7 38.26 -29.53 38.65
N ILE A 8 38.75 -28.37 39.09
CA ILE A 8 38.03 -27.08 38.92
C ILE A 8 38.02 -26.66 37.44
N ILE A 9 39.12 -26.82 36.71
CA ILE A 9 39.18 -26.54 35.26
C ILE A 9 38.25 -27.50 34.50
N LEU A 10 38.23 -28.79 34.86
CA LEU A 10 37.33 -29.77 34.26
C LEU A 10 35.85 -29.47 34.59
N LEU A 11 35.55 -29.05 35.82
CA LEU A 11 34.20 -28.65 36.22
C LEU A 11 33.75 -27.36 35.52
N MET A 12 34.65 -26.38 35.34
CA MET A 12 34.38 -25.16 34.56
C MET A 12 34.25 -25.44 33.05
N LEU A 13 35.00 -26.40 32.51
CA LEU A 13 34.86 -26.86 31.12
C LEU A 13 33.55 -27.65 30.92
N LEU A 14 33.15 -28.48 31.88
CA LEU A 14 31.88 -29.21 31.87
C LEU A 14 30.67 -28.28 32.05
N GLN A 15 30.79 -27.24 32.89
CA GLN A 15 29.76 -26.19 33.01
C GLN A 15 29.67 -25.30 31.75
N LYS A 16 30.80 -25.00 31.09
CA LYS A 16 30.79 -24.32 29.78
C LYS A 16 30.19 -25.20 28.69
N ALA A 17 30.44 -26.50 28.69
CA ALA A 17 29.86 -27.44 27.72
C ALA A 17 28.34 -27.64 27.93
N SER A 18 27.86 -27.75 29.18
CA SER A 18 26.43 -27.92 29.45
C SER A 18 25.59 -26.65 29.23
N GLY A 19 26.21 -25.47 29.34
CA GLY A 19 25.56 -24.18 29.06
C GLY A 19 25.39 -23.85 27.58
N GLN A 20 26.15 -24.49 26.67
CA GLN A 20 26.13 -24.19 25.23
C GLN A 20 24.95 -24.82 24.47
N ASP A 21 24.40 -25.93 24.96
CA ASP A 21 23.29 -26.67 24.32
C ASP A 21 21.90 -26.34 24.87
N ARG A 22 21.81 -25.44 25.85
CA ARG A 22 20.51 -25.05 26.42
C ARG A 22 19.69 -24.27 25.41
N VAL A 23 18.55 -24.83 25.01
CA VAL A 23 17.54 -24.17 24.17
C VAL A 23 16.82 -23.10 25.00
N ARG A 24 16.80 -21.86 24.50
CA ARG A 24 16.05 -20.72 25.06
C ARG A 24 14.66 -20.61 24.45
N TYR A 25 14.57 -20.85 23.15
CA TYR A 25 13.32 -20.79 22.39
C TYR A 25 13.40 -21.75 21.22
N ARG A 26 12.27 -22.35 20.86
CA ARG A 26 12.14 -23.32 19.76
C ARG A 26 11.09 -22.85 18.77
N ILE A 27 11.42 -22.93 17.49
CA ILE A 27 10.42 -22.80 16.42
C ILE A 27 10.34 -24.13 15.68
N ILE A 28 9.13 -24.61 15.43
CA ILE A 28 8.90 -25.79 14.61
C ILE A 28 8.14 -25.36 13.36
N VAL A 29 8.73 -25.56 12.18
CA VAL A 29 8.19 -25.12 10.89
C VAL A 29 7.64 -26.31 10.12
N PHE A 30 6.38 -26.20 9.68
CA PHE A 30 5.65 -27.24 8.97
C PHE A 30 4.93 -26.70 7.74
N GLY A 31 5.05 -27.38 6.60
CA GLY A 31 4.20 -27.18 5.43
C GLY A 31 3.28 -28.37 5.19
N ALA A 32 1.97 -28.13 5.12
CA ALA A 32 0.93 -29.15 4.99
C ALA A 32 0.22 -29.14 3.62
N GLY A 33 0.48 -28.15 2.77
CA GLY A 33 -0.12 -28.01 1.45
C GLY A 33 -1.65 -27.88 1.47
N SER A 34 -2.28 -28.21 0.34
CA SER A 34 -3.73 -28.08 0.15
C SER A 34 -4.56 -29.18 0.81
N LYS A 35 -3.92 -30.32 1.15
CA LYS A 35 -4.52 -31.46 1.85
C LYS A 35 -3.46 -32.09 2.74
N MET A 36 -3.79 -32.28 4.02
CA MET A 36 -2.89 -32.93 4.97
C MET A 36 -2.91 -34.45 4.76
N SER A 37 -1.75 -35.05 4.48
CA SER A 37 -1.61 -36.50 4.34
C SER A 37 -1.50 -37.20 5.70
N ASP A 38 -1.59 -38.52 5.71
CA ASP A 38 -1.38 -39.31 6.95
C ASP A 38 0.05 -39.20 7.47
N ASP A 39 1.03 -39.14 6.55
CA ASP A 39 2.43 -38.90 6.89
C ASP A 39 2.60 -37.53 7.57
N ASP A 40 1.96 -36.48 7.04
CA ASP A 40 2.04 -35.14 7.64
C ASP A 40 1.43 -35.11 9.06
N ARG A 41 0.29 -35.81 9.27
CA ARG A 41 -0.34 -35.94 10.59
C ARG A 41 0.54 -36.67 11.59
N LEU A 42 1.18 -37.75 11.18
CA LEU A 42 2.09 -38.52 12.03
C LEU A 42 3.33 -37.69 12.40
N MET A 43 3.90 -36.98 11.43
CA MET A 43 5.05 -36.10 11.66
C MET A 43 4.72 -34.95 12.61
N MET A 44 3.53 -34.33 12.48
CA MET A 44 3.09 -33.30 13.41
C MET A 44 2.93 -33.83 14.84
N ARG A 45 2.32 -35.01 15.03
CA ARG A 45 2.25 -35.67 16.35
C ARG A 45 3.64 -35.90 16.94
N GLN A 46 4.58 -36.36 16.12
CA GLN A 46 5.95 -36.59 16.55
C GLN A 46 6.67 -35.29 16.93
N ALA A 47 6.49 -34.21 16.18
CA ALA A 47 7.04 -32.92 16.56
C ALA A 47 6.39 -32.33 17.82
N GLY A 48 5.16 -32.74 18.16
CA GLY A 48 4.54 -32.42 19.45
C GLY A 48 5.40 -32.87 20.63
N LEU A 49 6.08 -34.01 20.51
CA LEU A 49 7.03 -34.49 21.55
C LEU A 49 8.26 -33.59 21.71
N GLN A 50 8.50 -32.67 20.77
CA GLN A 50 9.60 -31.71 20.82
C GLN A 50 9.15 -30.34 21.34
N VAL A 51 7.90 -30.19 21.76
CA VAL A 51 7.41 -28.94 22.35
C VAL A 51 8.07 -28.70 23.71
N LEU A 52 8.69 -27.52 23.83
CA LEU A 52 9.06 -26.91 25.09
C LEU A 52 7.91 -25.98 25.53
N PRO A 53 7.18 -26.28 26.62
CA PRO A 53 6.03 -25.51 27.05
C PRO A 53 6.36 -24.02 27.21
N SER A 54 5.51 -23.15 26.66
CA SER A 54 5.67 -21.67 26.66
C SER A 54 6.93 -21.12 25.98
N GLN A 55 7.79 -21.98 25.43
CA GLN A 55 9.04 -21.63 24.73
C GLN A 55 9.05 -22.14 23.29
N THR A 56 7.92 -22.63 22.79
CA THR A 56 7.79 -23.17 21.43
C THR A 56 6.74 -22.43 20.62
N THR A 57 7.11 -22.04 19.40
CA THR A 57 6.16 -21.62 18.37
C THR A 57 6.14 -22.63 17.24
N VAL A 58 4.96 -23.15 16.92
CA VAL A 58 4.71 -23.91 15.69
C VAL A 58 4.29 -22.91 14.61
N LEU A 59 5.04 -22.89 13.51
CA LEU A 59 4.87 -21.96 12.40
C LEU A 59 4.45 -22.71 11.13
N LEU A 60 3.37 -22.24 10.51
CA LEU A 60 2.85 -22.76 9.25
C LEU A 60 2.90 -21.67 8.18
N PRO A 61 3.87 -21.73 7.25
CA PRO A 61 4.09 -20.68 6.28
C PRO A 61 3.34 -20.88 4.94
N ASP A 62 2.32 -21.75 4.85
CA ASP A 62 1.65 -22.13 3.59
C ASP A 62 0.15 -21.74 3.50
N ASP A 63 -0.49 -22.05 2.35
CA ASP A 63 -1.94 -21.89 2.13
C ASP A 63 -2.70 -22.92 2.96
N ASN A 64 -3.26 -22.52 4.11
CA ASN A 64 -3.94 -23.42 5.05
C ASN A 64 -5.37 -23.78 4.59
N LYS A 65 -5.52 -24.18 3.31
CA LYS A 65 -6.80 -24.49 2.64
C LYS A 65 -7.71 -25.46 3.41
N TRP A 66 -7.10 -26.33 4.21
CA TRP A 66 -7.80 -27.33 5.01
C TRP A 66 -8.45 -26.74 6.30
N LEU A 67 -8.06 -25.54 6.76
CA LEU A 67 -8.73 -24.83 7.86
C LEU A 67 -10.14 -24.35 7.47
N SER A 68 -10.33 -24.05 6.19
CA SER A 68 -11.50 -23.33 5.69
C SER A 68 -12.39 -24.17 4.76
N GLY A 69 -11.96 -25.37 4.34
CA GLY A 69 -12.73 -26.28 3.46
C GLY A 69 -12.55 -25.96 1.96
N GLN A 70 -13.04 -26.79 1.03
CA GLN A 70 -12.93 -26.48 -0.42
C GLN A 70 -14.07 -25.54 -0.87
N PRO A 71 -13.80 -24.51 -1.69
CA PRO A 71 -14.85 -23.63 -2.24
C PRO A 71 -15.93 -24.44 -2.95
N GLY A 72 -17.21 -24.19 -2.62
CA GLY A 72 -18.36 -24.90 -3.20
C GLY A 72 -18.68 -26.28 -2.58
N HIS A 73 -17.85 -26.78 -1.66
CA HIS A 73 -18.06 -28.07 -0.97
C HIS A 73 -17.99 -27.98 0.56
N GLU A 74 -18.13 -26.77 1.12
CA GLU A 74 -17.97 -26.46 2.54
C GLU A 74 -18.88 -27.28 3.47
N ASN A 75 -20.05 -27.70 2.97
CA ASN A 75 -21.02 -28.49 3.72
C ASN A 75 -20.89 -30.01 3.55
N ASN A 76 -19.92 -30.49 2.76
CA ASN A 76 -19.69 -31.93 2.61
C ASN A 76 -19.07 -32.51 3.90
N LYS A 77 -19.59 -33.65 4.37
CA LYS A 77 -19.11 -34.42 5.53
C LYS A 77 -17.60 -34.71 5.45
N ALA A 78 -17.08 -35.00 4.26
CA ALA A 78 -15.64 -35.24 4.08
C ALA A 78 -14.78 -33.99 4.37
N SER A 79 -15.26 -32.80 3.97
CA SER A 79 -14.57 -31.53 4.23
C SER A 79 -14.65 -31.13 5.70
N LYS A 80 -15.77 -31.40 6.38
CA LYS A 80 -15.90 -31.20 7.84
C LYS A 80 -14.95 -32.11 8.63
N ASN A 81 -14.92 -33.41 8.30
CA ASN A 81 -14.05 -34.37 8.97
C ASN A 81 -12.55 -34.07 8.77
N ALA A 82 -12.15 -33.63 7.56
CA ALA A 82 -10.77 -33.24 7.29
C ALA A 82 -10.35 -32.00 8.09
N ARG A 83 -11.27 -31.04 8.27
CA ARG A 83 -11.05 -29.83 9.08
C ARG A 83 -10.90 -30.17 10.57
N GLU A 84 -11.81 -30.99 11.11
CA GLU A 84 -11.74 -31.45 12.52
C GLU A 84 -10.45 -32.21 12.81
N ALA A 85 -10.09 -33.17 11.94
CA ALA A 85 -8.85 -33.93 12.09
C ALA A 85 -7.59 -33.05 12.03
N ALA A 86 -7.64 -31.93 11.31
CA ALA A 86 -6.54 -30.97 11.29
C ALA A 86 -6.52 -30.14 12.59
N PHE A 87 -7.67 -29.64 13.05
CA PHE A 87 -7.78 -28.95 14.34
C PHE A 87 -7.29 -29.78 15.52
N ASP A 88 -7.56 -31.09 15.54
CA ASP A 88 -7.10 -32.00 16.59
C ASP A 88 -5.56 -32.06 16.68
N VAL A 89 -4.86 -31.98 15.54
CA VAL A 89 -3.40 -31.95 15.51
C VAL A 89 -2.86 -30.67 16.13
N TYR A 90 -3.47 -29.51 15.86
CA TYR A 90 -3.07 -28.25 16.50
C TYR A 90 -3.42 -28.21 17.98
N LYS A 91 -4.58 -28.77 18.36
CA LYS A 91 -4.98 -28.89 19.77
C LYS A 91 -3.92 -29.65 20.56
N THR A 92 -3.30 -30.67 19.98
CA THR A 92 -2.20 -31.41 20.62
C THR A 92 -1.00 -30.50 20.95
N PHE A 93 -0.55 -29.66 20.00
CA PHE A 93 0.53 -28.69 20.26
C PHE A 93 0.13 -27.65 21.32
N ARG A 94 -1.14 -27.22 21.31
CA ARG A 94 -1.69 -26.26 22.28
C ARG A 94 -1.76 -26.85 23.69
N GLU A 95 -2.21 -28.10 23.82
CA GLU A 95 -2.24 -28.86 25.09
C GLU A 95 -0.83 -29.06 25.66
N GLN A 96 0.19 -29.12 24.80
CA GLN A 96 1.60 -29.16 25.18
C GLN A 96 2.19 -27.77 25.51
N GLY A 97 1.39 -26.70 25.43
CA GLY A 97 1.79 -25.34 25.78
C GLY A 97 2.53 -24.57 24.67
N ALA A 98 2.44 -25.00 23.42
CA ALA A 98 3.01 -24.27 22.28
C ALA A 98 2.08 -23.15 21.77
N ASN A 99 2.69 -22.10 21.23
CA ASN A 99 2.03 -21.09 20.41
C ASN A 99 1.88 -21.60 18.99
N VAL A 100 0.71 -21.48 18.37
CA VAL A 100 0.49 -21.93 16.99
C VAL A 100 0.17 -20.72 16.11
N LEU A 101 0.99 -20.51 15.08
CA LEU A 101 0.93 -19.33 14.23
C LEU A 101 0.85 -19.70 12.74
N PHE A 102 -0.18 -19.19 12.08
CA PHE A 102 -0.41 -19.36 10.64
C PHE A 102 -0.01 -18.08 9.91
N ALA A 103 0.83 -18.21 8.88
CA ALA A 103 1.08 -17.11 7.96
C ALA A 103 -0.07 -17.01 6.95
N SER A 104 -0.50 -15.79 6.62
CA SER A 104 -1.55 -15.57 5.62
C SER A 104 -1.07 -15.96 4.21
N GLY A 105 -1.83 -16.84 3.53
CA GLY A 105 -1.61 -17.29 2.17
C GLY A 105 -2.67 -16.77 1.18
N ASN A 106 -2.67 -17.35 -0.03
CA ASN A 106 -3.58 -16.98 -1.13
C ASN A 106 -5.05 -17.26 -0.80
N GLU A 107 -5.31 -18.26 0.03
CA GLU A 107 -6.68 -18.73 0.30
C GLU A 107 -7.32 -17.98 1.45
N GLU A 108 -6.52 -17.64 2.46
CA GLU A 108 -6.90 -16.67 3.48
C GLU A 108 -7.19 -15.31 2.84
N TRP A 109 -6.35 -14.88 1.90
CA TRP A 109 -6.60 -13.66 1.11
C TRP A 109 -7.93 -13.71 0.35
N ASN A 110 -8.14 -14.74 -0.47
CA ASN A 110 -9.34 -14.85 -1.31
C ASN A 110 -10.63 -15.01 -0.50
N ARG A 111 -10.60 -15.63 0.69
CA ARG A 111 -11.81 -15.80 1.50
C ARG A 111 -12.14 -14.59 2.36
N LEU A 112 -11.11 -13.83 2.76
CA LEU A 112 -11.32 -12.47 3.26
C LEU A 112 -11.92 -11.57 2.17
N THR A 113 -11.63 -11.82 0.88
CA THR A 113 -12.25 -11.12 -0.26
C THR A 113 -13.74 -11.42 -0.47
N TYR A 114 -14.20 -12.63 -0.15
CA TYR A 114 -15.60 -13.04 -0.39
C TYR A 114 -16.44 -13.17 0.90
N GLY A 115 -15.91 -12.78 2.06
CA GLY A 115 -16.62 -12.85 3.34
C GLY A 115 -16.94 -14.28 3.82
N THR A 116 -16.26 -15.31 3.29
CA THR A 116 -16.57 -16.72 3.53
C THR A 116 -15.70 -17.39 4.60
N LEU A 117 -14.83 -16.64 5.26
CA LEU A 117 -14.00 -17.14 6.37
C LEU A 117 -14.82 -17.31 7.65
N ASN A 118 -15.66 -18.35 7.70
CA ASN A 118 -16.36 -18.76 8.91
C ASN A 118 -15.44 -19.58 9.82
N ILE A 119 -14.53 -18.90 10.52
CA ILE A 119 -13.95 -19.45 11.76
C ILE A 119 -15.02 -19.24 12.83
N SER A 120 -15.42 -20.29 13.55
CA SER A 120 -16.54 -20.14 14.49
C SER A 120 -16.17 -19.11 15.60
N PRO A 121 -17.12 -18.31 16.10
CA PRO A 121 -16.85 -17.31 17.16
C PRO A 121 -16.23 -17.89 18.45
N LYS A 122 -16.33 -19.21 18.68
CA LYS A 122 -15.66 -19.90 19.81
C LYS A 122 -14.17 -20.11 19.60
N GLN A 123 -13.68 -20.08 18.35
CA GLN A 123 -12.28 -20.33 17.98
C GLN A 123 -11.44 -19.05 17.90
N GLU A 124 -12.08 -17.88 17.75
CA GLU A 124 -11.41 -16.57 17.85
C GLU A 124 -10.96 -16.21 19.28
N LEU A 125 -11.46 -16.91 20.30
CA LEU A 125 -11.14 -16.62 21.70
C LEU A 125 -9.81 -17.21 22.20
N ASP A 126 -9.14 -18.10 21.43
CA ASP A 126 -7.83 -18.63 21.82
C ASP A 126 -6.71 -17.66 21.40
N SER A 127 -6.23 -16.87 22.36
CA SER A 127 -5.15 -15.88 22.17
C SER A 127 -3.83 -16.45 21.62
N LEU A 128 -3.66 -17.77 21.60
CA LEU A 128 -2.43 -18.46 21.21
C LEU A 128 -2.57 -19.25 19.88
N LEU A 129 -3.74 -19.16 19.21
CA LEU A 129 -3.99 -19.63 17.85
C LEU A 129 -4.24 -18.40 16.95
N LYS A 130 -3.28 -18.00 16.12
CA LYS A 130 -3.36 -16.73 15.38
C LYS A 130 -3.01 -16.88 13.89
N ILE A 131 -3.88 -16.38 13.02
CA ILE A 131 -3.56 -16.08 11.62
C ILE A 131 -2.96 -14.67 11.56
N ARG A 132 -1.81 -14.52 10.90
CA ARG A 132 -1.09 -13.25 10.77
C ARG A 132 -0.52 -13.05 9.35
N PRO A 133 -0.71 -11.88 8.71
CA PRO A 133 -1.63 -10.80 9.11
C PRO A 133 -3.09 -11.27 9.15
N GLY A 134 -3.90 -10.73 10.08
CA GLY A 134 -5.28 -11.17 10.34
C GLY A 134 -6.34 -10.42 9.54
N SER A 135 -5.94 -9.55 8.62
CA SER A 135 -6.80 -8.70 7.80
C SER A 135 -6.33 -8.73 6.36
N ARG A 136 -7.16 -8.21 5.45
CA ARG A 136 -6.83 -8.04 4.04
C ARG A 136 -5.88 -6.86 3.78
N CYS A 137 -4.86 -6.77 4.63
CA CYS A 137 -3.86 -5.72 4.58
C CYS A 137 -2.50 -6.28 4.19
N PRO A 138 -1.72 -5.52 3.41
CA PRO A 138 -0.36 -5.91 3.05
C PRO A 138 0.63 -5.80 4.23
N ASP A 139 0.16 -5.24 5.34
CA ASP A 139 0.93 -4.84 6.50
C ASP A 139 1.82 -5.98 6.99
N PRO A 140 3.16 -5.83 6.94
CA PRO A 140 4.04 -6.81 7.54
C PRO A 140 3.95 -6.71 9.07
N VAL A 141 3.68 -7.84 9.71
CA VAL A 141 3.40 -7.92 11.15
C VAL A 141 4.62 -8.48 11.88
N GLU A 142 5.06 -7.76 12.92
CA GLU A 142 6.11 -8.25 13.82
C GLU A 142 5.53 -9.10 14.96
N VAL A 143 6.19 -10.21 15.28
CA VAL A 143 5.89 -11.04 16.46
C VAL A 143 7.20 -11.32 17.17
N ASN A 144 7.41 -10.68 18.32
CA ASN A 144 8.59 -10.92 19.16
C ASN A 144 8.42 -12.26 19.87
N LEU A 145 9.37 -13.17 19.67
CA LEU A 145 9.33 -14.51 20.26
C LEU A 145 10.27 -14.62 21.47
N ALA A 146 11.44 -14.01 21.37
CA ALA A 146 12.42 -13.92 22.45
C ALA A 146 13.18 -12.59 22.35
N ASP A 147 14.04 -12.31 23.34
CA ASP A 147 14.83 -11.07 23.37
C ASP A 147 15.68 -10.89 22.11
N ASN A 148 16.22 -11.98 21.57
CA ASN A 148 17.10 -12.01 20.40
C ASN A 148 16.45 -12.58 19.12
N LEU A 149 15.13 -12.78 19.09
CA LEU A 149 14.42 -13.40 17.97
C LEU A 149 13.05 -12.79 17.71
N THR A 150 12.84 -12.34 16.47
CA THR A 150 11.58 -11.78 16.01
C THR A 150 11.13 -12.40 14.68
N LEU A 151 9.84 -12.68 14.54
CA LEU A 151 9.23 -12.99 13.25
C LEU A 151 8.73 -11.71 12.58
N ILE A 152 8.91 -11.61 11.27
CA ILE A 152 8.22 -10.65 10.40
C ILE A 152 7.36 -11.45 9.43
N LEU A 153 6.03 -11.37 9.58
CA LEU A 153 5.08 -12.05 8.73
C LEU A 153 4.63 -11.13 7.60
N PHE A 154 4.81 -11.58 6.36
CA PHE A 154 4.55 -10.81 5.16
C PHE A 154 3.49 -11.45 4.29
N ASN A 155 2.43 -10.69 4.00
CA ASN A 155 1.38 -11.14 3.09
C ASN A 155 1.80 -10.97 1.62
N SER A 156 2.56 -11.94 1.12
CA SER A 156 3.01 -11.99 -0.28
C SER A 156 1.85 -12.00 -1.30
N GLN A 157 0.64 -12.43 -0.92
CA GLN A 157 -0.49 -12.46 -1.87
C GLN A 157 -0.94 -11.06 -2.26
N TYR A 158 -0.86 -10.06 -1.38
CA TYR A 158 -1.19 -8.69 -1.75
C TYR A 158 -0.40 -8.21 -2.98
N TRP A 159 0.87 -8.61 -3.10
CA TRP A 159 1.72 -8.19 -4.23
C TRP A 159 1.34 -8.90 -5.53
N LEU A 160 0.78 -10.10 -5.44
CA LEU A 160 0.52 -11.01 -6.56
C LEU A 160 -0.99 -11.17 -6.88
N GLY A 161 -1.87 -10.60 -6.07
CA GLY A 161 -3.33 -10.64 -6.23
C GLY A 161 -3.83 -9.74 -7.36
N ASP A 162 -5.13 -9.80 -7.64
CA ASP A 162 -5.75 -8.94 -8.64
C ASP A 162 -5.69 -7.48 -8.14
N PRO A 163 -5.18 -6.52 -8.93
CA PRO A 163 -5.24 -5.10 -8.58
C PRO A 163 -6.66 -4.57 -8.33
N ASN A 164 -7.67 -5.27 -8.86
CA ASN A 164 -9.09 -4.96 -8.70
C ASN A 164 -9.74 -5.71 -7.54
N ASP A 165 -9.03 -6.62 -6.87
CA ASP A 165 -9.56 -7.20 -5.65
C ASP A 165 -9.81 -6.04 -4.68
N ASP A 166 -11.02 -5.92 -4.14
CA ASP A 166 -11.43 -4.76 -3.34
C ASP A 166 -11.00 -4.87 -1.86
N ASN A 167 -9.94 -4.17 -1.42
CA ASN A 167 -9.52 -4.16 -0.01
C ASN A 167 -10.41 -3.23 0.86
N SER A 168 -11.55 -2.74 0.34
CA SER A 168 -12.35 -1.66 0.92
C SER A 168 -12.88 -1.93 2.33
N GLU A 169 -13.01 -3.18 2.75
CA GLU A 169 -13.52 -3.53 4.08
C GLU A 169 -12.52 -3.26 5.22
N SER A 170 -11.21 -3.28 4.94
CA SER A 170 -10.16 -3.13 5.95
C SER A 170 -9.53 -1.73 5.93
N ASP A 171 -9.50 -1.05 7.08
CA ASP A 171 -8.79 0.22 7.28
C ASP A 171 -7.27 -0.03 7.38
N CYS A 172 -6.68 -0.50 6.28
CA CYS A 172 -5.28 -0.89 6.24
C CYS A 172 -4.36 0.30 6.52
N ALA A 173 -3.37 0.08 7.39
CA ALA A 173 -2.41 1.11 7.73
C ALA A 173 -1.53 1.44 6.52
N TYR A 174 -1.18 0.43 5.70
CA TYR A 174 -0.39 0.58 4.49
C TYR A 174 -1.19 0.08 3.28
N THR A 175 -1.30 0.89 2.22
CA THR A 175 -2.13 0.56 1.03
C THR A 175 -1.35 0.56 -0.27
N SER A 176 -0.03 0.76 -0.23
CA SER A 176 0.84 0.71 -1.42
C SER A 176 2.09 -0.13 -1.18
N LYS A 177 2.62 -0.74 -2.25
CA LYS A 177 3.89 -1.48 -2.25
C LYS A 177 5.04 -0.70 -1.62
N ALA A 178 5.15 0.60 -1.91
CA ALA A 178 6.18 1.47 -1.35
C ALA A 178 6.03 1.65 0.16
N ALA A 179 4.80 1.85 0.64
CA ALA A 179 4.51 1.97 2.07
C ALA A 179 4.83 0.67 2.84
N VAL A 180 4.61 -0.48 2.21
CA VAL A 180 4.96 -1.81 2.74
C VAL A 180 6.47 -1.99 2.84
N LEU A 181 7.23 -1.65 1.78
CA LEU A 181 8.70 -1.68 1.82
C LEU A 181 9.27 -0.73 2.87
N ALA A 182 8.67 0.46 3.01
CA ALA A 182 9.00 1.39 4.08
C ALA A 182 8.73 0.74 5.45
N ARG A 183 7.60 0.09 5.67
CA ARG A 183 7.38 -0.62 6.94
C ARG A 183 8.43 -1.72 7.19
N LEU A 184 8.82 -2.48 6.16
CA LEU A 184 9.87 -3.49 6.29
C LEU A 184 11.22 -2.90 6.68
N ASP A 185 11.62 -1.77 6.10
CA ASP A 185 12.87 -1.09 6.46
C ASP A 185 12.86 -0.52 7.90
N GLU A 186 11.68 -0.16 8.42
CA GLU A 186 11.54 0.18 9.84
C GLU A 186 11.72 -1.03 10.73
N LEU A 187 11.03 -2.14 10.43
CA LEU A 187 11.10 -3.37 11.20
C LEU A 187 12.52 -3.94 11.19
N ARG A 188 13.17 -3.94 10.02
CA ARG A 188 14.58 -4.29 9.86
C ARG A 188 15.46 -3.49 10.83
N TYR A 189 15.31 -2.16 10.84
CA TYR A 189 16.12 -1.33 11.73
C TYR A 189 15.75 -1.50 13.21
N LYS A 190 14.46 -1.62 13.52
CA LYS A 190 13.98 -1.82 14.88
C LYS A 190 14.56 -3.08 15.52
N HIS A 191 14.76 -4.14 14.74
CA HIS A 191 15.22 -5.45 15.21
C HIS A 191 16.66 -5.78 14.82
N ARG A 192 17.47 -4.81 14.37
CA ARG A 192 18.83 -5.00 13.84
C ARG A 192 19.81 -5.75 14.75
N ASP A 193 19.53 -5.77 16.04
CA ASP A 193 20.26 -6.48 17.09
C ASP A 193 19.74 -7.91 17.34
N LYS A 194 18.82 -8.40 16.52
CA LYS A 194 18.15 -9.71 16.67
C LYS A 194 18.25 -10.56 15.42
N PHE A 195 18.03 -11.87 15.60
CA PHE A 195 17.63 -12.73 14.50
C PHE A 195 16.24 -12.35 14.02
N VAL A 196 16.09 -12.23 12.71
CA VAL A 196 14.81 -11.96 12.06
C VAL A 196 14.45 -13.15 11.18
N PHE A 197 13.30 -13.75 11.45
CA PHE A 197 12.71 -14.76 10.58
C PHE A 197 11.63 -14.09 9.74
N PHE A 198 11.91 -13.90 8.46
CA PHE A 198 10.98 -13.32 7.51
C PHE A 198 10.11 -14.42 6.90
N VAL A 199 8.84 -14.45 7.27
CA VAL A 199 7.90 -15.52 6.93
C VAL A 199 6.93 -15.04 5.85
N SER A 200 6.80 -15.82 4.79
CA SER A 200 5.89 -15.52 3.69
C SER A 200 5.41 -16.80 3.01
N ASN A 201 4.21 -16.80 2.41
CA ASN A 201 3.74 -17.95 1.64
C ASN A 201 4.64 -18.26 0.42
N HIS A 202 4.99 -17.23 -0.34
CA HIS A 202 5.77 -17.34 -1.57
C HIS A 202 7.29 -17.28 -1.32
N PRO A 203 8.09 -18.28 -1.75
CA PRO A 203 9.53 -18.31 -1.50
C PRO A 203 10.31 -17.20 -2.21
N PHE A 204 11.33 -16.66 -1.53
CA PHE A 204 12.25 -15.66 -2.09
C PHE A 204 13.41 -16.28 -2.87
N GLU A 205 13.79 -17.52 -2.56
CA GLU A 205 14.69 -18.37 -3.33
C GLU A 205 14.23 -19.82 -3.18
N SER A 206 14.30 -20.59 -4.26
CA SER A 206 14.00 -22.03 -4.26
C SER A 206 14.50 -22.71 -5.54
N TYR A 207 14.74 -24.03 -5.48
CA TYR A 207 15.06 -24.86 -6.63
C TYR A 207 13.92 -25.81 -7.05
N GLY A 208 12.72 -25.65 -6.48
CA GLY A 208 11.56 -26.44 -6.86
C GLY A 208 11.02 -26.11 -8.27
N VAL A 209 9.90 -26.74 -8.61
CA VAL A 209 9.31 -26.69 -9.97
C VAL A 209 9.07 -25.24 -10.42
N ASP A 210 8.60 -24.39 -9.51
CA ASP A 210 8.36 -22.97 -9.76
C ASP A 210 9.62 -22.11 -9.67
N GLY A 211 10.62 -22.48 -8.85
CA GLY A 211 11.89 -21.74 -8.66
C GLY A 211 13.03 -22.07 -9.64
N SER A 212 12.91 -23.11 -10.48
CA SER A 212 14.01 -23.60 -11.33
C SER A 212 14.61 -22.54 -12.28
N LYS A 213 15.91 -22.27 -12.14
CA LYS A 213 16.73 -21.44 -13.05
C LYS A 213 16.87 -22.15 -14.40
N SER A 214 16.72 -21.39 -15.50
CA SER A 214 16.79 -21.92 -16.86
C SER A 214 18.16 -22.55 -17.14
N THR A 215 18.18 -23.74 -17.72
CA THR A 215 19.41 -24.33 -18.26
C THR A 215 19.62 -23.88 -19.71
N LEU A 216 20.85 -23.94 -20.22
CA LEU A 216 21.15 -23.63 -21.63
C LEU A 216 20.30 -24.49 -22.59
N LYS A 217 20.01 -25.73 -22.17
CA LYS A 217 19.13 -26.68 -22.85
C LYS A 217 17.69 -26.15 -22.98
N ASP A 218 17.18 -25.42 -21.99
CA ASP A 218 15.83 -24.86 -22.03
C ASP A 218 15.71 -23.66 -22.99
N HIS A 219 16.84 -22.97 -23.27
CA HIS A 219 16.92 -21.89 -24.25
C HIS A 219 17.05 -22.42 -25.68
N LEU A 220 17.80 -23.53 -25.86
CA LEU A 220 17.94 -24.16 -27.16
C LEU A 220 16.73 -25.04 -27.51
N PHE A 221 16.11 -25.75 -26.56
CA PHE A 221 15.10 -26.78 -26.82
C PHE A 221 13.82 -26.58 -25.98
N PRO A 222 13.03 -25.52 -26.24
CA PRO A 222 11.91 -25.09 -25.38
C PRO A 222 10.79 -26.13 -25.25
N PHE A 223 10.68 -27.08 -26.18
CA PHE A 223 9.62 -28.10 -26.18
C PHE A 223 9.96 -29.38 -25.41
N THR A 224 11.20 -29.55 -24.96
CA THR A 224 11.59 -30.68 -24.09
C THR A 224 10.86 -30.70 -22.75
N GLY A 225 10.28 -29.56 -22.34
CA GLY A 225 9.41 -29.44 -21.17
C GLY A 225 7.97 -29.93 -21.38
N LEU A 226 7.49 -30.06 -22.63
CA LEU A 226 6.17 -30.61 -22.97
C LEU A 226 6.24 -32.11 -23.23
N GLN A 227 7.26 -32.56 -23.95
CA GLN A 227 7.57 -33.96 -24.18
C GLN A 227 9.08 -34.18 -24.11
N LYS A 228 9.51 -35.13 -23.28
CA LYS A 228 10.94 -35.37 -22.96
C LYS A 228 11.83 -35.70 -24.17
N HIS A 229 11.25 -36.08 -25.30
CA HIS A 229 11.95 -36.49 -26.53
C HIS A 229 11.99 -35.40 -27.63
N LEU A 230 11.39 -34.22 -27.42
CA LEU A 230 11.31 -33.18 -28.46
C LEU A 230 12.50 -32.19 -28.42
N TYR A 231 13.67 -32.65 -28.90
CA TYR A 231 14.91 -31.86 -28.99
C TYR A 231 15.01 -31.06 -30.29
N LEU A 232 14.10 -30.09 -30.49
CA LEU A 232 14.15 -29.18 -31.64
C LEU A 232 14.89 -27.88 -31.28
N PRO A 233 16.08 -27.58 -31.85
CA PRO A 233 16.86 -26.40 -31.51
C PRO A 233 16.22 -25.13 -32.10
N MET A 234 15.79 -24.21 -31.24
CA MET A 234 15.10 -22.96 -31.58
C MET A 234 15.77 -21.75 -30.88
N PRO A 235 17.03 -21.41 -31.21
CA PRO A 235 17.67 -20.20 -30.67
C PRO A 235 16.86 -18.95 -31.07
N ILE A 236 16.86 -17.91 -30.23
CA ILE A 236 16.04 -16.68 -30.37
C ILE A 236 14.54 -16.92 -30.15
N ALA A 237 13.89 -17.80 -30.92
CA ALA A 237 12.46 -18.13 -30.79
C ALA A 237 12.11 -18.80 -29.46
N GLY A 238 13.01 -19.64 -28.91
CA GLY A 238 12.86 -20.22 -27.58
C GLY A 238 12.96 -19.17 -26.46
N SER A 239 13.72 -18.09 -26.67
CA SER A 239 13.85 -17.00 -25.69
C SER A 239 12.65 -16.04 -25.74
N THR A 240 12.12 -15.74 -26.93
CA THR A 240 10.88 -14.96 -27.08
C THR A 240 9.63 -15.74 -26.63
N TYR A 241 9.48 -17.01 -27.03
CA TYR A 241 8.39 -17.89 -26.57
C TYR A 241 8.33 -17.96 -25.04
N ARG A 242 9.50 -18.01 -24.37
CA ARG A 242 9.55 -18.02 -22.90
C ARG A 242 9.21 -16.66 -22.29
N PHE A 243 9.68 -15.56 -22.86
CA PHE A 243 9.31 -14.21 -22.40
C PHE A 243 7.80 -13.98 -22.49
N PHE A 244 7.17 -14.44 -23.58
CA PHE A 244 5.72 -14.44 -23.70
C PHE A 244 5.06 -15.39 -22.68
N ARG A 245 5.55 -16.64 -22.53
CA ARG A 245 4.98 -17.59 -21.56
C ARG A 245 5.12 -17.15 -20.10
N SER A 246 6.19 -16.47 -19.69
CA SER A 246 6.32 -15.89 -18.35
C SER A 246 5.38 -14.71 -18.12
N SER A 247 5.01 -14.00 -19.20
CA SER A 247 4.05 -12.90 -19.17
C SER A 247 2.59 -13.39 -19.22
N PHE A 248 2.34 -14.62 -19.67
CA PHE A 248 1.03 -15.30 -19.61
C PHE A 248 0.86 -16.25 -18.42
N ALA A 249 1.92 -16.51 -17.65
CA ALA A 249 1.82 -17.27 -16.40
C ALA A 249 1.16 -16.40 -15.32
N GLY A 250 0.33 -16.99 -14.47
CA GLY A 250 -0.32 -16.26 -13.38
C GLY A 250 0.70 -15.60 -12.44
N PRO A 251 0.35 -14.47 -11.77
CA PRO A 251 1.28 -13.70 -10.93
C PRO A 251 1.99 -14.48 -9.81
N ALA A 252 1.40 -15.58 -9.35
CA ALA A 252 1.98 -16.46 -8.34
C ALA A 252 3.19 -17.31 -8.83
N ASN A 253 3.52 -17.26 -10.13
CA ASN A 253 4.70 -17.93 -10.66
C ASN A 253 5.97 -17.09 -10.39
N SER A 254 7.05 -17.71 -9.90
CA SER A 254 8.30 -17.01 -9.54
C SER A 254 8.97 -16.27 -10.70
N ARG A 255 8.60 -16.58 -11.95
CA ARG A 255 9.09 -15.94 -13.18
C ARG A 255 8.26 -14.74 -13.60
N HIS A 256 7.10 -14.52 -12.99
CA HIS A 256 6.24 -13.39 -13.32
C HIS A 256 6.89 -12.06 -12.89
N PRO A 257 6.75 -10.97 -13.67
CA PRO A 257 7.34 -9.67 -13.34
C PRO A 257 6.96 -9.15 -11.95
N LEU A 258 5.70 -9.28 -11.54
CA LEU A 258 5.25 -8.85 -10.18
C LEU A 258 5.93 -9.63 -9.06
N TYR A 259 6.15 -10.93 -9.26
CA TYR A 259 6.87 -11.76 -8.29
C TYR A 259 8.33 -11.32 -8.19
N LYS A 260 8.99 -11.08 -9.33
CA LYS A 260 10.36 -10.59 -9.37
C LYS A 260 10.51 -9.22 -8.71
N GLU A 261 9.57 -8.33 -8.95
CA GLU A 261 9.49 -7.02 -8.30
C GLU A 261 9.39 -7.15 -6.77
N MET A 262 8.52 -8.04 -6.27
CA MET A 262 8.39 -8.34 -4.84
C MET A 262 9.70 -8.89 -4.26
N GLN A 263 10.29 -9.89 -4.91
CA GLN A 263 11.56 -10.50 -4.49
C GLN A 263 12.66 -9.44 -4.39
N ALA A 264 12.81 -8.62 -5.43
CA ALA A 264 13.82 -7.58 -5.48
C ALA A 264 13.58 -6.51 -4.40
N GLY A 265 12.37 -5.97 -4.30
CA GLY A 265 12.05 -4.90 -3.35
C GLY A 265 12.28 -5.29 -1.89
N VAL A 266 11.86 -6.50 -1.49
CA VAL A 266 12.06 -6.98 -0.12
C VAL A 266 13.53 -7.34 0.13
N LYS A 267 14.22 -8.00 -0.82
CA LYS A 267 15.65 -8.31 -0.66
C LYS A 267 16.48 -7.04 -0.54
N ASP A 268 16.16 -6.01 -1.32
CA ASP A 268 16.83 -4.71 -1.27
C ASP A 268 16.72 -4.08 0.12
N VAL A 269 15.53 -4.09 0.73
CA VAL A 269 15.31 -3.61 2.11
C VAL A 269 16.25 -4.31 3.10
N PHE A 270 16.39 -5.63 3.00
CA PHE A 270 17.20 -6.44 3.91
C PHE A 270 18.66 -6.62 3.47
N THR A 271 19.13 -5.82 2.51
CA THR A 271 20.53 -5.85 2.08
C THR A 271 21.45 -5.60 3.28
N ASN A 272 22.50 -6.42 3.40
CA ASN A 272 23.48 -6.37 4.50
C ASN A 272 22.90 -6.63 5.90
N TYR A 273 21.78 -7.36 6.01
CA TYR A 273 21.27 -7.84 7.29
C TYR A 273 21.72 -9.28 7.54
N PRO A 274 22.79 -9.53 8.32
CA PRO A 274 23.41 -10.86 8.40
C PRO A 274 22.61 -11.88 9.21
N ASN A 275 21.71 -11.44 10.10
CA ASN A 275 20.93 -12.31 10.98
C ASN A 275 19.52 -12.60 10.44
N LEU A 276 19.36 -12.70 9.12
CA LEU A 276 18.07 -12.89 8.45
C LEU A 276 17.90 -14.31 7.93
N VAL A 277 16.72 -14.88 8.18
CA VAL A 277 16.29 -16.16 7.64
C VAL A 277 14.94 -16.00 6.94
N TYR A 278 14.87 -16.34 5.66
CA TYR A 278 13.61 -16.38 4.91
C TYR A 278 12.94 -17.74 5.08
N ILE A 279 11.64 -17.78 5.39
CA ILE A 279 10.87 -19.01 5.57
C ILE A 279 9.61 -18.96 4.70
N ALA A 280 9.38 -19.99 3.89
CA ALA A 280 8.21 -20.10 3.03
C ALA A 280 7.65 -21.52 2.89
N GLY A 281 6.37 -21.64 2.51
CA GLY A 281 5.67 -22.93 2.49
C GLY A 281 5.04 -23.38 1.16
N ARG A 282 4.92 -22.51 0.16
CA ARG A 282 4.17 -22.82 -1.09
C ARG A 282 4.82 -23.89 -1.97
N GLU A 283 6.15 -23.96 -2.01
CA GLU A 283 6.86 -24.92 -2.85
C GLU A 283 7.01 -26.29 -2.18
N ARG A 284 6.89 -27.37 -2.96
CA ARG A 284 6.88 -28.73 -2.43
C ARG A 284 8.26 -29.18 -1.91
N GLY A 285 8.25 -29.95 -0.83
CA GLY A 285 9.43 -30.51 -0.18
C GLY A 285 10.06 -29.60 0.88
N LEU A 286 11.11 -30.12 1.53
CA LEU A 286 11.91 -29.40 2.52
C LEU A 286 13.26 -29.01 1.92
N GLN A 287 13.55 -27.72 1.84
CA GLN A 287 14.80 -27.20 1.28
C GLN A 287 15.42 -26.17 2.23
N MET A 288 16.75 -26.13 2.23
CA MET A 288 17.52 -25.06 2.84
C MET A 288 18.62 -24.60 1.90
N LEU A 289 18.72 -23.29 1.70
CA LEU A 289 19.64 -22.64 0.79
C LEU A 289 20.45 -21.58 1.54
N ASP A 290 21.74 -21.48 1.22
CA ASP A 290 22.64 -20.45 1.75
C ASP A 290 23.21 -19.60 0.60
N ASP A 291 22.65 -18.40 0.46
CA ASP A 291 23.06 -17.39 -0.53
C ASP A 291 23.08 -16.01 0.13
N LYS A 292 24.12 -15.76 0.93
CA LYS A 292 24.33 -14.58 1.81
C LYS A 292 23.34 -14.47 2.98
N ASN A 293 22.13 -14.95 2.79
CA ASN A 293 21.11 -15.20 3.81
C ASN A 293 20.66 -16.65 3.72
N LEU A 294 20.08 -17.15 4.80
CA LEU A 294 19.51 -18.49 4.85
C LEU A 294 18.06 -18.45 4.31
N TYR A 295 17.72 -19.36 3.40
CA TYR A 295 16.36 -19.54 2.89
C TYR A 295 15.88 -20.94 3.22
N ILE A 296 14.72 -21.04 3.85
CA ILE A 296 14.06 -22.29 4.23
C ILE A 296 12.75 -22.37 3.48
N VAL A 297 12.54 -23.48 2.78
CA VAL A 297 11.28 -23.83 2.16
C VAL A 297 10.78 -25.09 2.84
N SER A 298 9.63 -25.01 3.51
CA SER A 298 8.98 -26.15 4.15
C SER A 298 7.55 -26.24 3.61
N GLY A 299 7.38 -27.01 2.54
CA GLY A 299 6.08 -27.28 1.95
C GLY A 299 5.76 -28.78 1.91
N PRO A 300 4.59 -29.15 1.35
CA PRO A 300 4.12 -30.53 1.35
C PRO A 300 5.05 -31.45 0.54
N GLY A 301 5.18 -32.70 0.98
CA GLY A 301 5.94 -33.73 0.26
C GLY A 301 5.36 -34.06 -1.12
N SER A 302 6.19 -34.54 -2.04
CA SER A 302 5.77 -34.93 -3.40
C SER A 302 6.59 -36.09 -3.95
N LYS A 303 5.93 -37.23 -4.21
CA LYS A 303 6.55 -38.46 -4.76
C LYS A 303 7.16 -38.31 -6.17
N HIS A 304 6.90 -37.19 -6.86
CA HIS A 304 7.25 -37.00 -8.28
C HIS A 304 8.22 -35.84 -8.58
N ILE A 305 8.83 -35.22 -7.57
CA ILE A 305 9.79 -34.12 -7.78
C ILE A 305 11.21 -34.61 -7.55
N SER A 306 12.12 -34.27 -8.48
CA SER A 306 13.54 -34.61 -8.40
C SER A 306 14.26 -33.65 -7.44
N GLU A 307 15.08 -34.20 -6.55
CA GLU A 307 15.96 -33.49 -5.61
C GLU A 307 17.05 -32.72 -6.38
N ARG A 308 16.71 -31.57 -6.98
CA ARG A 308 17.70 -30.74 -7.66
C ARG A 308 18.48 -29.91 -6.63
N LYS A 309 19.68 -30.36 -6.30
CA LYS A 309 20.67 -29.58 -5.56
C LYS A 309 21.25 -28.50 -6.47
N GLY A 310 20.69 -27.29 -6.41
CA GLY A 310 21.30 -26.13 -7.06
C GLY A 310 22.55 -25.63 -6.32
N LYS A 311 23.27 -24.66 -6.90
CA LYS A 311 24.58 -24.16 -6.41
C LYS A 311 24.61 -23.78 -4.92
N HIS A 312 23.51 -23.23 -4.40
CA HIS A 312 23.40 -22.73 -3.03
C HIS A 312 22.56 -23.64 -2.12
N SER A 313 22.13 -24.80 -2.61
CA SER A 313 21.33 -25.75 -1.82
C SER A 313 22.23 -26.52 -0.86
N ILE A 314 22.03 -26.32 0.44
CA ILE A 314 22.73 -27.07 1.48
C ILE A 314 21.93 -28.28 1.96
N TYR A 315 20.59 -28.24 1.78
CA TYR A 315 19.70 -29.37 2.00
C TYR A 315 18.50 -29.31 1.04
N ALA A 316 18.05 -30.47 0.56
CA ALA A 316 16.83 -30.61 -0.23
C ALA A 316 16.28 -32.03 -0.08
N SER A 317 14.98 -32.16 0.20
CA SER A 317 14.26 -33.42 0.18
C SER A 317 12.89 -33.24 -0.46
N ALA A 318 12.53 -34.14 -1.38
CA ALA A 318 11.21 -34.15 -1.99
C ALA A 318 10.13 -34.78 -1.10
N ARG A 319 10.49 -35.34 0.05
CA ARG A 319 9.59 -36.01 0.99
C ARG A 319 9.00 -35.02 2.00
N SER A 320 7.88 -35.41 2.63
CA SER A 320 7.33 -34.67 3.76
C SER A 320 8.37 -34.60 4.88
N GLY A 321 8.50 -33.40 5.46
CA GLY A 321 9.54 -33.04 6.39
C GLY A 321 9.17 -31.81 7.20
N TYR A 322 9.76 -31.67 8.39
CA TYR A 322 9.67 -30.45 9.18
C TYR A 322 11.05 -30.02 9.66
N LEU A 323 11.12 -28.76 10.07
CA LEU A 323 12.34 -28.14 10.55
C LEU A 323 12.14 -27.61 11.96
N VAL A 324 13.11 -27.85 12.83
CA VAL A 324 13.20 -27.29 14.17
C VAL A 324 14.33 -26.27 14.18
N ALA A 325 14.04 -25.05 14.64
CA ALA A 325 15.02 -23.99 14.84
C ALA A 325 15.13 -23.71 16.35
N ASP A 326 16.23 -24.15 16.95
CA ASP A 326 16.54 -23.95 18.36
C ASP A 326 17.42 -22.72 18.54
N VAL A 327 16.90 -21.70 19.22
CA VAL A 327 17.68 -20.56 19.69
C VAL A 327 18.42 -20.98 20.95
N LEU A 328 19.73 -21.05 20.87
CA LEU A 328 20.59 -21.52 21.94
C LEU A 328 21.04 -20.38 22.85
N ALA A 329 21.47 -20.72 24.07
CA ALA A 329 21.93 -19.74 25.05
C ALA A 329 23.18 -18.96 24.64
N ASN A 330 23.95 -19.47 23.67
CA ASN A 330 25.13 -18.82 23.09
C ASN A 330 24.81 -17.86 21.92
N ASN A 331 23.55 -17.48 21.73
CA ASN A 331 23.08 -16.66 20.61
C ASN A 331 23.40 -17.27 19.23
N THR A 332 23.29 -18.58 19.10
CA THR A 332 23.28 -19.25 17.79
C THR A 332 21.92 -19.91 17.56
N ILE A 333 21.55 -20.10 16.30
CA ILE A 333 20.37 -20.88 15.94
C ILE A 333 20.81 -22.20 15.34
N ARG A 334 20.31 -23.29 15.89
CA ARG A 334 20.47 -24.63 15.35
C ARG A 334 19.22 -25.03 14.58
N PHE A 335 19.37 -25.22 13.28
CA PHE A 335 18.35 -25.77 12.41
C PHE A 335 18.52 -27.28 12.32
N THR A 336 17.44 -28.03 12.52
CA THR A 336 17.42 -29.48 12.45
C THR A 336 16.25 -29.95 11.61
N CYS A 337 16.53 -30.69 10.54
CA CYS A 337 15.51 -31.23 9.64
C CYS A 337 15.15 -32.66 10.05
N TYR A 338 13.87 -33.00 9.90
CA TYR A 338 13.31 -34.34 10.06
C TYR A 338 12.48 -34.69 8.81
N ASN A 339 12.45 -35.96 8.43
CA ASN A 339 11.65 -36.44 7.30
C ASN A 339 10.80 -37.66 7.71
N ALA A 340 9.85 -38.04 6.85
CA ALA A 340 8.94 -39.16 7.11
C ALA A 340 9.63 -40.53 7.28
N GLU A 341 10.86 -40.72 6.81
CA GLU A 341 11.60 -42.00 7.01
C GLU A 341 12.27 -42.09 8.38
N LYS A 342 12.79 -40.95 8.85
CA LYS A 342 13.54 -40.83 10.11
C LYS A 342 12.86 -39.80 11.00
N MET A 343 11.63 -40.09 11.40
CA MET A 343 10.79 -39.17 12.17
C MET A 343 11.39 -38.80 13.54
N ASN A 344 12.29 -39.62 14.08
CA ASN A 344 12.85 -39.47 15.43
C ASN A 344 14.37 -39.18 15.41
N GLN A 345 14.97 -39.03 14.24
CA GLN A 345 16.41 -38.78 14.10
C GLN A 345 16.65 -37.60 13.16
N PRO A 346 17.57 -36.69 13.51
CA PRO A 346 17.91 -35.57 12.63
C PRO A 346 18.48 -36.09 11.32
N VAL A 347 17.93 -35.64 10.18
CA VAL A 347 18.46 -35.97 8.86
C VAL A 347 19.43 -34.93 8.32
N PHE A 348 19.39 -33.72 8.89
CA PHE A 348 20.32 -32.65 8.58
C PHE A 348 20.34 -31.62 9.72
N THR A 349 21.51 -31.03 9.98
CA THR A 349 21.67 -29.96 10.97
C THR A 349 22.54 -28.84 10.41
N HIS A 350 22.17 -27.59 10.70
CA HIS A 350 22.94 -26.40 10.35
C HIS A 350 22.93 -25.40 11.51
N ILE A 351 24.03 -24.68 11.71
CA ILE A 351 24.17 -23.70 12.79
C ILE A 351 24.40 -22.33 12.17
N LEU A 352 23.55 -21.38 12.54
CA LEU A 352 23.68 -19.98 12.16
C LEU A 352 24.17 -19.17 13.37
N PRO A 353 25.42 -18.68 13.36
CA PRO A 353 25.92 -17.80 14.41
C PRO A 353 25.32 -16.40 14.30
N PHE A 354 25.16 -15.71 15.42
CA PHE A 354 24.78 -14.30 15.42
C PHE A 354 25.96 -13.42 15.02
N VAL A 355 25.72 -12.53 14.07
CA VAL A 355 26.67 -11.52 13.62
C VAL A 355 26.22 -10.16 14.16
N PRO A 356 26.94 -9.56 15.11
CA PRO A 356 26.57 -8.24 15.62
C PRO A 356 26.45 -7.22 14.48
N PRO A 357 25.41 -6.37 14.48
CA PRO A 357 25.30 -5.32 13.49
C PRO A 357 26.49 -4.38 13.61
N VAL A 358 27.05 -3.95 12.46
CA VAL A 358 28.07 -2.90 12.41
C VAL A 358 27.36 -1.57 12.66
N GLU A 359 27.14 -1.17 13.91
CA GLU A 359 26.50 0.12 14.21
C GLU A 359 27.53 1.22 14.47
N SER A 360 27.35 2.36 13.80
CA SER A 360 27.56 3.67 14.42
C SER A 360 26.45 4.64 14.00
N ASP A 361 25.18 4.30 14.25
CA ASP A 361 24.14 5.31 14.19
C ASP A 361 24.03 5.97 15.57
N THR A 362 24.94 6.91 15.82
CA THR A 362 24.64 7.99 16.77
C THR A 362 23.30 8.56 16.35
N VAL A 363 22.27 8.42 17.20
CA VAL A 363 21.02 9.18 17.08
C VAL A 363 21.43 10.60 16.71
N ILE A 364 21.10 11.04 15.49
CA ILE A 364 21.56 12.33 14.96
C ILE A 364 21.06 13.40 15.92
N THR A 365 21.92 13.76 16.86
CA THR A 365 21.73 14.82 17.84
C THR A 365 22.52 16.01 17.33
N GLY A 366 22.27 16.36 16.08
CA GLY A 366 22.73 17.61 15.50
C GLY A 366 21.79 18.71 15.93
N HIS A 367 22.25 19.62 16.77
CA HIS A 367 21.45 20.79 17.15
C HIS A 367 21.50 21.83 16.04
N LEU A 368 20.50 21.84 15.15
CA LEU A 368 20.23 23.03 14.35
C LEU A 368 19.70 24.12 15.29
N MET A 369 20.58 25.03 15.72
CA MET A 369 20.25 26.12 16.66
C MET A 369 19.49 27.27 15.97
N ASN A 370 19.66 27.44 14.66
CA ASN A 370 18.99 28.51 13.92
C ASN A 370 17.50 28.21 13.70
N ASP A 371 16.66 29.24 13.71
CA ASP A 371 15.21 29.11 13.42
C ASP A 371 14.90 29.03 11.92
N SER A 372 15.89 29.33 11.07
CA SER A 372 15.78 29.17 9.62
C SER A 372 17.13 28.78 9.00
N LEU A 373 17.07 28.15 7.83
CA LEU A 373 18.22 27.82 7.00
C LEU A 373 18.00 28.32 5.57
N VAL A 374 19.08 28.69 4.90
CA VAL A 374 19.06 28.92 3.45
C VAL A 374 19.45 27.62 2.78
N VAL A 375 18.50 27.03 2.06
CA VAL A 375 18.65 25.74 1.38
C VAL A 375 18.10 25.83 -0.05
N GLN A 376 18.51 24.91 -0.91
CA GLN A 376 17.97 24.76 -2.25
C GLN A 376 17.16 23.47 -2.28
N ALA A 377 15.91 23.52 -2.76
CA ALA A 377 15.05 22.33 -2.80
C ALA A 377 15.68 21.21 -3.66
N HIS A 378 16.21 21.58 -4.83
CA HIS A 378 17.02 20.68 -5.64
C HIS A 378 17.88 21.47 -6.67
N ALA A 379 19.13 21.76 -6.30
CA ALA A 379 19.99 22.66 -7.08
C ALA A 379 20.35 22.14 -8.48
N SER A 380 20.45 20.82 -8.66
CA SER A 380 20.89 20.21 -9.94
C SER A 380 19.82 20.29 -11.03
N TYR A 381 18.53 20.47 -10.70
CA TYR A 381 17.48 20.63 -11.71
C TYR A 381 17.71 21.81 -12.66
N ASN A 382 18.44 22.84 -12.21
CA ASN A 382 18.78 23.99 -13.05
C ASN A 382 20.14 23.85 -13.76
N LYS A 383 20.93 22.82 -13.44
CA LYS A 383 22.24 22.53 -14.06
C LYS A 383 22.09 21.66 -15.30
N VAL A 384 21.21 22.06 -16.21
CA VAL A 384 20.88 21.32 -17.44
C VAL A 384 21.06 22.17 -18.70
N GLY A 385 21.59 21.53 -19.76
CA GLY A 385 21.85 22.18 -21.05
C GLY A 385 20.59 22.50 -21.86
N LYS A 386 20.76 23.27 -22.95
CA LYS A 386 19.65 23.72 -23.83
C LYS A 386 18.82 22.58 -24.40
N LEU A 387 19.46 21.45 -24.77
CA LEU A 387 18.77 20.30 -25.33
C LEU A 387 17.78 19.67 -24.34
N ARG A 388 18.17 19.53 -23.07
CA ARG A 388 17.30 18.98 -22.01
C ARG A 388 16.10 19.90 -21.76
N ARG A 389 16.32 21.23 -21.77
CA ARG A 389 15.24 22.24 -21.66
C ARG A 389 14.29 22.22 -22.87
N LEU A 390 14.81 21.97 -24.07
CA LEU A 390 13.96 21.82 -25.27
C LEU A 390 13.04 20.60 -25.16
N PHE A 391 13.56 19.46 -24.71
CA PHE A 391 12.79 18.22 -24.62
C PHE A 391 11.85 18.15 -23.41
N PHE A 392 12.25 18.69 -22.25
CA PHE A 392 11.51 18.54 -20.98
C PHE A 392 11.01 19.84 -20.37
N GLY A 393 11.35 20.98 -20.97
CA GLY A 393 10.87 22.29 -20.55
C GLY A 393 11.78 23.04 -19.58
N GLU A 394 11.51 24.35 -19.46
CA GLU A 394 12.12 25.22 -18.45
C GLU A 394 11.53 24.94 -17.06
N ASN A 395 10.25 24.60 -17.02
CA ASN A 395 9.48 24.20 -15.85
C ASN A 395 9.67 25.16 -14.67
N TYR A 396 9.84 24.64 -13.45
CA TYR A 396 10.15 25.42 -12.23
C TYR A 396 11.61 25.25 -11.78
N ARG A 397 12.53 24.94 -12.70
CA ARG A 397 13.93 24.61 -12.37
C ARG A 397 14.63 25.72 -11.59
N LYS A 398 14.30 26.99 -11.89
CA LYS A 398 14.86 28.15 -11.19
C LYS A 398 14.36 28.20 -9.74
N GLU A 399 13.09 27.92 -9.51
CA GLU A 399 12.47 27.87 -8.19
C GLU A 399 13.04 26.72 -7.35
N TRP A 400 13.24 25.54 -7.95
CA TRP A 400 13.90 24.39 -7.30
C TRP A 400 15.35 24.69 -6.89
N ALA A 401 16.08 25.44 -7.71
CA ALA A 401 17.48 25.79 -7.46
C ALA A 401 17.69 27.12 -6.72
N ALA A 402 16.62 27.85 -6.37
CA ALA A 402 16.77 29.15 -5.72
C ALA A 402 17.22 28.96 -4.26
N PRO A 403 18.27 29.68 -3.79
CA PRO A 403 18.61 29.74 -2.38
C PRO A 403 17.43 30.30 -1.59
N THR A 404 16.80 29.47 -0.77
CA THR A 404 15.51 29.74 -0.16
C THR A 404 15.65 29.66 1.36
N ARG A 405 15.29 30.75 2.05
CA ARG A 405 15.21 30.77 3.51
C ARG A 405 13.95 30.02 3.95
N LEU A 406 14.12 28.88 4.59
CA LEU A 406 13.04 28.04 5.11
C LEU A 406 13.14 27.93 6.65
N PRO A 407 12.01 27.84 7.37
CA PRO A 407 12.03 27.61 8.81
C PRO A 407 12.62 26.24 9.14
N VAL A 408 13.30 26.14 10.28
CA VAL A 408 13.72 24.88 10.88
C VAL A 408 12.59 24.35 11.75
N ILE A 409 12.11 23.14 11.44
CA ILE A 409 10.99 22.51 12.13
C ILE A 409 11.55 21.51 13.14
N ARG A 410 11.42 21.83 14.42
CA ARG A 410 11.75 20.94 15.55
C ARG A 410 10.48 20.25 16.01
N ILE A 411 10.34 18.97 15.71
CA ILE A 411 9.08 18.27 15.97
C ILE A 411 8.80 18.13 17.47
N SER A 412 9.82 18.11 18.33
CA SER A 412 9.68 18.12 19.79
C SER A 412 9.07 19.41 20.36
N GLY A 413 9.23 20.54 19.67
CA GLY A 413 8.66 21.83 20.08
C GLY A 413 7.40 22.22 19.29
N TYR A 414 7.14 21.60 18.14
CA TYR A 414 6.01 21.94 17.29
C TYR A 414 4.69 21.44 17.92
N LYS A 415 3.72 22.34 18.11
CA LYS A 415 2.37 22.04 18.63
C LYS A 415 2.36 21.26 19.96
N GLY A 416 3.32 21.56 20.84
CA GLY A 416 3.44 20.89 22.14
C GLY A 416 4.19 19.56 22.10
N GLY A 417 4.81 19.22 20.97
CA GLY A 417 5.63 18.03 20.77
C GLY A 417 4.91 16.99 19.95
N LEU A 418 5.40 16.76 18.72
CA LEU A 418 4.93 15.70 17.85
C LEU A 418 5.67 14.40 18.13
N THR A 419 4.92 13.30 18.11
CA THR A 419 5.42 11.94 18.23
C THR A 419 5.12 11.16 16.95
N PRO A 420 6.11 10.53 16.30
CA PRO A 420 5.89 9.68 15.14
C PRO A 420 4.95 8.52 15.45
N LEU A 421 3.95 8.31 14.60
CA LEU A 421 3.04 7.16 14.65
C LEU A 421 3.43 6.10 13.61
N GLN A 422 3.62 6.54 12.36
CA GLN A 422 3.68 5.64 11.23
C GLN A 422 4.36 6.30 10.04
N ARG A 423 5.36 5.67 9.42
CA ARG A 423 5.84 6.10 8.11
C ARG A 423 4.85 5.67 7.03
N GLY A 424 4.60 6.57 6.10
CA GLY A 424 3.90 6.29 4.87
C GLY A 424 4.73 6.74 3.68
N GLY A 425 4.02 6.91 2.58
CA GLY A 425 4.61 7.37 1.33
C GLY A 425 4.27 6.42 0.20
N GLY A 426 3.71 6.96 -0.88
CA GLY A 426 3.54 6.23 -2.12
C GLY A 426 4.86 6.11 -2.88
N MET A 427 4.79 5.74 -4.16
CA MET A 427 5.97 5.57 -5.02
C MET A 427 6.77 6.87 -5.31
N GLN A 428 6.41 8.00 -4.70
CA GLN A 428 6.93 9.33 -5.04
C GLN A 428 7.39 10.17 -3.85
N SER A 429 6.75 10.10 -2.68
CA SER A 429 7.11 10.95 -1.53
C SER A 429 7.33 10.11 -0.29
N LYS A 430 8.29 10.50 0.55
CA LYS A 430 8.47 9.94 1.90
C LYS A 430 7.54 10.68 2.84
N SER A 431 6.70 10.00 3.63
CA SER A 431 5.83 10.66 4.60
C SER A 431 5.89 10.05 5.99
N LEU A 432 5.63 10.84 7.02
CA LEU A 432 5.57 10.40 8.41
C LEU A 432 4.30 10.98 9.03
N ARG A 433 3.42 10.10 9.52
CA ARG A 433 2.29 10.48 10.38
C ARG A 433 2.80 10.70 11.78
N LEU A 434 2.37 11.77 12.40
CA LEU A 434 2.70 12.13 13.78
C LEU A 434 1.42 12.50 14.51
N VAL A 435 1.50 12.52 15.83
CA VAL A 435 0.43 12.98 16.70
C VAL A 435 0.98 14.02 17.66
N ASP A 436 0.21 15.06 17.95
CA ASP A 436 0.51 15.98 19.04
C ASP A 436 -0.08 15.51 20.38
N LYS A 437 0.21 16.25 21.44
CA LYS A 437 -0.31 15.98 22.79
C LYS A 437 -1.84 16.02 22.89
N ASP A 438 -2.51 16.70 21.96
CA ASP A 438 -3.96 16.88 21.93
C ASP A 438 -4.63 15.84 21.01
N SER A 439 -3.88 14.79 20.62
CA SER A 439 -4.32 13.70 19.73
C SER A 439 -4.67 14.14 18.30
N THR A 440 -4.22 15.31 17.86
CA THR A 440 -4.38 15.74 16.46
C THR A 440 -3.30 15.08 15.61
N GLU A 441 -3.71 14.47 14.50
CA GLU A 441 -2.78 13.87 13.54
C GLU A 441 -2.17 14.94 12.61
N TRP A 442 -0.85 14.83 12.44
CA TRP A 442 -0.03 15.64 11.54
C TRP A 442 0.66 14.74 10.52
N VAL A 443 1.05 15.31 9.38
CA VAL A 443 1.88 14.61 8.40
C VAL A 443 3.07 15.46 7.99
N ILE A 444 4.26 14.85 7.99
CA ILE A 444 5.46 15.35 7.30
C ILE A 444 5.53 14.65 5.95
N ARG A 445 5.77 15.39 4.86
CA ARG A 445 5.92 14.84 3.50
C ARG A 445 7.13 15.49 2.81
N SER A 446 7.99 14.70 2.17
CA SER A 446 9.09 15.24 1.38
C SER A 446 8.59 16.17 0.27
N VAL A 447 9.22 17.34 0.10
CA VAL A 447 8.93 18.23 -1.03
C VAL A 447 9.50 17.62 -2.32
N GLU A 448 10.75 17.17 -2.25
CA GLU A 448 11.39 16.41 -3.33
C GLU A 448 10.74 15.02 -3.46
N LYS A 449 10.57 14.58 -4.70
CA LYS A 449 9.98 13.28 -5.03
C LYS A 449 11.11 12.29 -5.36
N SER A 450 11.02 11.08 -4.83
CA SER A 450 11.96 10.01 -5.16
C SER A 450 11.48 9.26 -6.41
N PRO A 451 12.27 9.19 -7.49
CA PRO A 451 11.93 8.45 -8.70
C PRO A 451 12.03 6.92 -8.52
N ASP A 452 12.66 6.47 -7.43
CA ASP A 452 13.15 5.09 -7.26
C ASP A 452 12.02 4.05 -7.23
N ALA A 453 10.82 4.44 -6.80
CA ALA A 453 9.69 3.54 -6.69
C ALA A 453 8.77 3.51 -7.93
N LEU A 454 8.95 4.41 -8.93
CA LEU A 454 8.22 4.36 -10.21
C LEU A 454 8.92 3.53 -11.28
N LEU A 455 10.21 3.24 -11.12
CA LEU A 455 10.99 2.55 -12.14
C LEU A 455 11.22 1.08 -11.77
N PRO A 456 10.91 0.14 -12.68
CA PRO A 456 11.35 -1.25 -12.55
C PRO A 456 12.88 -1.32 -12.40
N GLU A 457 13.38 -2.32 -11.69
CA GLU A 457 14.79 -2.43 -11.27
C GLU A 457 15.79 -2.31 -12.44
N ASN A 458 15.44 -2.85 -13.60
CA ASN A 458 16.22 -2.77 -14.84
C ASN A 458 16.33 -1.35 -15.42
N PHE A 459 15.42 -0.43 -15.06
CA PHE A 459 15.44 0.96 -15.49
C PHE A 459 16.00 1.92 -14.43
N ARG A 460 16.09 1.51 -13.16
CA ARG A 460 16.63 2.33 -12.05
C ARG A 460 18.09 2.75 -12.25
N ARG A 461 18.87 1.99 -13.03
CA ARG A 461 20.26 2.31 -13.38
C ARG A 461 20.44 2.90 -14.78
N THR A 462 19.36 3.37 -15.42
CA THR A 462 19.38 3.90 -16.79
C THR A 462 19.00 5.39 -16.84
N PHE A 463 19.11 6.01 -18.01
CA PHE A 463 18.65 7.38 -18.27
C PHE A 463 17.17 7.62 -17.92
N ALA A 464 16.37 6.56 -17.78
CA ALA A 464 14.97 6.64 -17.38
C ALA A 464 14.79 7.20 -15.95
N ARG A 465 15.75 6.97 -15.04
CA ARG A 465 15.73 7.54 -13.68
C ARG A 465 15.88 9.05 -13.71
N ASP A 466 16.92 9.52 -14.38
CA ASP A 466 17.17 10.94 -14.55
C ASP A 466 16.00 11.62 -15.28
N TRP A 467 15.31 10.89 -16.16
CA TRP A 467 14.12 11.39 -16.84
C TRP A 467 12.89 11.54 -15.93
N VAL A 468 12.55 10.51 -15.14
CA VAL A 468 11.41 10.55 -14.21
C VAL A 468 11.64 11.61 -13.12
N ASP A 469 12.86 11.70 -12.61
CA ASP A 469 13.26 12.76 -11.67
C ASP A 469 13.13 14.16 -12.29
N ASP A 470 13.53 14.32 -13.55
CA ASP A 470 13.43 15.60 -14.26
C ASP A 470 11.98 16.02 -14.52
N ALA A 471 11.05 15.07 -14.61
CA ALA A 471 9.62 15.36 -14.69
C ALA A 471 9.10 16.05 -13.42
N THR A 472 9.69 15.80 -12.24
CA THR A 472 9.35 16.49 -10.99
C THR A 472 9.63 17.99 -11.06
N SER A 473 10.58 18.44 -11.91
CA SER A 473 10.84 19.87 -12.11
C SER A 473 9.63 20.65 -12.63
N ALA A 474 8.64 19.96 -13.23
CA ALA A 474 7.37 20.51 -13.72
C ALA A 474 6.36 20.86 -12.61
N GLN A 475 6.59 20.38 -11.38
CA GLN A 475 5.81 20.73 -10.20
C GLN A 475 6.41 21.95 -9.50
N HIS A 476 5.56 22.85 -8.99
CA HIS A 476 6.03 24.00 -8.23
C HIS A 476 6.41 23.55 -6.81
N PRO A 477 7.68 23.71 -6.34
CA PRO A 477 8.15 23.12 -5.08
C PRO A 477 7.39 23.61 -3.84
N TYR A 478 6.82 24.81 -3.92
CA TYR A 478 6.10 25.47 -2.82
C TYR A 478 4.61 25.74 -3.12
N GLY A 479 4.04 25.12 -4.17
CA GLY A 479 2.70 25.45 -4.68
C GLY A 479 1.58 25.25 -3.65
N ALA A 480 1.71 24.23 -2.80
CA ALA A 480 0.75 23.93 -1.73
C ALA A 480 0.51 25.10 -0.76
N LEU A 481 1.50 25.99 -0.56
CA LEU A 481 1.38 27.14 0.34
C LEU A 481 0.39 28.20 -0.16
N VAL A 482 0.06 28.19 -1.45
CA VAL A 482 -0.84 29.16 -2.08
C VAL A 482 -2.32 28.80 -1.85
N VAL A 483 -2.62 27.55 -1.51
CA VAL A 483 -4.00 27.05 -1.42
C VAL A 483 -4.83 27.68 -0.29
N PRO A 484 -4.34 27.80 0.96
CA PRO A 484 -5.18 28.16 2.09
C PRO A 484 -5.96 29.48 1.94
N PRO A 485 -5.38 30.61 1.46
CA PRO A 485 -6.14 31.85 1.33
C PRO A 485 -7.27 31.75 0.29
N ILE A 486 -7.05 31.01 -0.80
CA ILE A 486 -8.07 30.81 -1.85
C ILE A 486 -9.17 29.89 -1.33
N ALA A 487 -8.79 28.77 -0.70
CA ALA A 487 -9.72 27.80 -0.13
C ALA A 487 -10.65 28.44 0.92
N ASN A 488 -10.09 29.28 1.80
CA ASN A 488 -10.86 30.08 2.76
C ASN A 488 -11.89 30.99 2.08
N ALA A 489 -11.49 31.68 1.00
CA ALA A 489 -12.38 32.60 0.30
C ALA A 489 -13.61 31.90 -0.31
N VAL A 490 -13.47 30.62 -0.68
CA VAL A 490 -14.54 29.82 -1.30
C VAL A 490 -15.15 28.78 -0.36
N GLY A 491 -14.82 28.82 0.94
CA GLY A 491 -15.39 27.92 1.95
C GLY A 491 -14.98 26.44 1.81
N VAL A 492 -13.90 26.13 1.08
CA VAL A 492 -13.42 24.76 0.95
C VAL A 492 -12.50 24.42 2.14
N PRO A 493 -12.77 23.36 2.90
CA PRO A 493 -11.92 22.97 4.02
C PRO A 493 -10.51 22.60 3.53
N HIS A 494 -9.49 22.93 4.31
CA HIS A 494 -8.10 22.73 3.93
C HIS A 494 -7.20 22.57 5.17
N SER A 495 -6.01 22.02 4.97
CA SER A 495 -4.91 22.04 5.95
C SER A 495 -4.16 23.38 5.90
N THR A 496 -3.31 23.64 6.89
CA THR A 496 -2.46 24.84 6.96
C THR A 496 -0.99 24.44 6.78
N PRO A 497 -0.54 24.13 5.55
CA PRO A 497 0.79 23.61 5.31
C PRO A 497 1.87 24.65 5.62
N ILE A 498 2.95 24.19 6.22
CA ILE A 498 4.24 24.89 6.27
C ILE A 498 5.28 24.05 5.53
N ILE A 499 6.25 24.70 4.89
CA ILE A 499 7.39 24.00 4.29
C ILE A 499 8.66 24.47 5.00
N GLY A 500 9.44 23.52 5.52
CA GLY A 500 10.63 23.79 6.32
C GLY A 500 11.65 22.66 6.26
N VAL A 501 12.78 22.86 6.93
CA VAL A 501 13.81 21.82 7.12
C VAL A 501 13.56 21.12 8.44
N ILE A 502 13.33 19.81 8.42
CA ILE A 502 13.14 19.03 9.64
C ILE A 502 14.46 18.95 10.41
N ALA A 503 14.49 19.42 11.65
CA ALA A 503 15.67 19.35 12.48
C ALA A 503 15.98 17.90 12.89
N PRO A 504 17.25 17.54 13.06
CA PRO A 504 17.59 16.36 13.84
C PRO A 504 17.01 16.53 15.26
N ASP A 505 16.15 15.60 15.64
CA ASP A 505 15.31 15.71 16.83
C ASP A 505 15.16 14.33 17.47
N ARG A 506 15.26 14.25 18.81
CA ARG A 506 15.14 12.99 19.54
C ARG A 506 13.77 12.35 19.36
N ASN A 507 12.71 13.16 19.22
CA ASN A 507 11.36 12.65 19.01
C ASN A 507 11.21 11.91 17.67
N LEU A 508 12.11 12.12 16.70
CA LEU A 508 12.07 11.37 15.43
C LEU A 508 12.42 9.89 15.63
N GLY A 509 13.14 9.54 16.71
CA GLY A 509 13.59 8.18 16.97
C GLY A 509 14.25 7.54 15.74
N ILE A 510 13.80 6.34 15.39
CA ILE A 510 14.31 5.58 14.24
C ILE A 510 14.11 6.28 12.88
N HIS A 511 13.18 7.22 12.80
CA HIS A 511 12.85 7.95 11.57
C HIS A 511 13.82 9.09 11.29
N GLY A 512 14.67 9.47 12.27
CA GLY A 512 15.69 10.51 12.11
C GLY A 512 16.60 10.27 10.91
N ARG A 513 16.97 9.01 10.60
CA ARG A 513 17.82 8.66 9.44
C ARG A 513 17.23 9.08 8.09
N VAL A 514 15.89 9.19 8.02
CA VAL A 514 15.18 9.49 6.78
C VAL A 514 14.78 10.95 6.73
N PHE A 515 14.28 11.50 7.83
CA PHE A 515 13.63 12.81 7.85
C PHE A 515 14.53 13.95 8.36
N ALA A 516 15.59 13.68 9.12
CA ALA A 516 16.46 14.75 9.60
C ALA A 516 17.13 15.48 8.42
N ASN A 517 17.17 16.81 8.48
CA ASN A 517 17.66 17.73 7.46
C ASN A 517 16.87 17.72 6.13
N MET A 518 15.74 17.02 6.06
CA MET A 518 14.89 16.99 4.87
C MET A 518 14.06 18.28 4.75
N ILE A 519 13.95 18.80 3.52
CA ILE A 519 12.93 19.81 3.20
C ILE A 519 11.59 19.10 3.07
N ALA A 520 10.66 19.42 3.96
CA ALA A 520 9.38 18.77 4.05
C ALA A 520 8.23 19.76 4.24
N LEU A 521 7.07 19.37 3.73
CA LEU A 521 5.79 19.97 4.05
C LEU A 521 5.27 19.34 5.35
N VAL A 522 4.80 20.16 6.28
CA VAL A 522 4.13 19.74 7.51
C VAL A 522 2.74 20.33 7.54
N GLU A 523 1.72 19.49 7.71
CA GLU A 523 0.31 19.91 7.69
C GLU A 523 -0.55 19.02 8.59
N GLU A 524 -1.71 19.52 9.00
CA GLU A 524 -2.75 18.72 9.65
C GLU A 524 -3.16 17.60 8.70
N ARG A 525 -3.18 16.37 9.19
CA ARG A 525 -3.58 15.22 8.38
C ARG A 525 -5.10 15.20 8.15
N GLU A 526 -5.85 15.56 9.17
CA GLU A 526 -7.31 15.71 9.12
C GLU A 526 -7.71 17.05 9.76
N PRO A 527 -7.80 18.15 8.99
CA PRO A 527 -7.97 19.49 9.54
C PRO A 527 -9.30 19.69 10.28
N LEU A 528 -10.30 18.83 10.05
CA LEU A 528 -11.58 18.82 10.77
C LEU A 528 -11.70 17.63 11.74
N GLY A 529 -10.59 16.97 12.10
CA GLY A 529 -10.55 15.75 12.89
C GLY A 529 -11.13 14.53 12.15
N ASN A 530 -11.49 13.50 12.91
CA ASN A 530 -11.91 12.19 12.39
C ASN A 530 -12.85 12.27 11.17
N SER A 531 -12.49 11.51 10.13
CA SER A 531 -13.16 11.45 8.84
C SER A 531 -13.13 10.04 8.24
N ASP A 532 -13.94 9.80 7.21
CA ASP A 532 -13.97 8.55 6.44
C ASP A 532 -13.12 8.67 5.16
N ASN A 533 -12.59 7.54 4.65
CA ASN A 533 -11.98 7.50 3.30
C ASN A 533 -13.09 7.46 2.23
N THR A 534 -12.72 7.70 0.97
CA THR A 534 -13.68 7.73 -0.15
C THR A 534 -14.46 6.44 -0.30
N GLU A 535 -13.82 5.28 -0.15
CA GLU A 535 -14.52 3.98 -0.25
C GLU A 535 -15.54 3.77 0.86
N LYS A 536 -15.19 4.09 2.11
CA LYS A 536 -16.10 4.02 3.24
C LYS A 536 -17.25 5.02 3.10
N MET A 537 -16.99 6.22 2.59
CA MET A 537 -18.04 7.19 2.27
C MET A 537 -18.99 6.62 1.21
N LYS A 538 -18.48 6.10 0.09
CA LYS A 538 -19.29 5.49 -0.98
C LYS A 538 -20.14 4.33 -0.46
N ARG A 539 -19.57 3.44 0.35
CA ARG A 539 -20.28 2.33 1.00
C ARG A 539 -21.39 2.84 1.90
N ASN A 540 -21.12 3.85 2.72
CA ASN A 540 -22.13 4.44 3.61
C ASN A 540 -23.27 5.09 2.80
N LEU A 541 -22.97 5.86 1.74
CA LEU A 541 -23.98 6.42 0.84
C LEU A 541 -24.80 5.33 0.12
N LYS A 542 -24.18 4.22 -0.27
CA LYS A 542 -24.89 3.08 -0.87
C LYS A 542 -25.76 2.37 0.16
N SER A 543 -25.29 2.16 1.38
CA SER A 543 -25.99 1.35 2.38
C SER A 543 -27.27 1.96 2.94
N ASP A 544 -27.39 3.30 2.89
CA ASP A 544 -28.52 3.99 3.52
C ASP A 544 -28.81 5.35 2.86
N ASN A 545 -30.03 5.54 2.36
CA ASN A 545 -30.53 6.80 1.80
C ASN A 545 -30.68 7.94 2.83
N ASP A 546 -30.53 7.65 4.12
CA ASP A 546 -30.38 8.68 5.15
C ASP A 546 -29.02 9.39 5.09
N ASN A 547 -28.01 8.77 4.47
CA ASN A 547 -26.70 9.38 4.32
C ASN A 547 -26.67 10.29 3.09
N ARG A 548 -26.13 11.50 3.24
CA ARG A 548 -26.12 12.55 2.23
C ARG A 548 -24.71 13.02 1.90
N LEU A 549 -24.55 13.57 0.70
CA LEU A 549 -23.35 14.23 0.22
C LEU A 549 -23.60 15.74 0.07
N LEU A 550 -22.67 16.56 0.56
CA LEU A 550 -22.68 18.01 0.32
C LEU A 550 -22.17 18.32 -1.09
N GLY A 551 -23.06 18.16 -2.08
CA GLY A 551 -22.71 18.22 -3.49
C GLY A 551 -22.28 19.61 -3.99
N ARG A 552 -22.83 20.70 -3.43
CA ARG A 552 -22.46 22.08 -3.82
C ARG A 552 -21.06 22.44 -3.32
N GLU A 553 -20.77 22.08 -2.09
CA GLU A 553 -19.48 22.28 -1.43
C GLU A 553 -18.39 21.45 -2.13
N PHE A 554 -18.72 20.23 -2.55
CA PHE A 554 -17.81 19.42 -3.37
C PHE A 554 -17.57 20.02 -4.77
N LEU A 555 -18.57 20.72 -5.34
CA LEU A 555 -18.40 21.46 -6.59
C LEU A 555 -17.43 22.63 -6.43
N ASP A 556 -17.46 23.35 -5.31
CA ASP A 556 -16.46 24.39 -5.00
C ASP A 556 -15.05 23.81 -4.89
N ALA A 557 -14.91 22.64 -4.26
CA ALA A 557 -13.62 21.97 -4.15
C ALA A 557 -13.05 21.57 -5.54
N ARG A 558 -13.90 21.07 -6.46
CA ARG A 558 -13.51 20.81 -7.86
C ARG A 558 -13.12 22.09 -8.61
N MET A 559 -13.83 23.18 -8.38
CA MET A 559 -13.51 24.48 -8.98
C MET A 559 -12.17 25.03 -8.46
N LEU A 560 -11.85 24.78 -7.20
CA LEU A 560 -10.53 25.09 -6.63
C LEU A 560 -9.42 24.30 -7.32
N ASP A 561 -9.59 22.98 -7.51
CA ASP A 561 -8.64 22.15 -8.26
C ASP A 561 -8.44 22.67 -9.69
N MET A 562 -9.55 23.02 -10.35
CA MET A 562 -9.53 23.55 -11.70
C MET A 562 -8.89 24.94 -11.77
N LEU A 563 -9.10 25.83 -10.81
CA LEU A 563 -8.41 27.12 -10.75
C LEU A 563 -6.90 26.94 -10.62
N LEU A 564 -6.47 26.02 -9.73
CA LEU A 564 -5.06 25.81 -9.38
C LEU A 564 -4.28 24.90 -10.36
N GLY A 565 -4.98 24.23 -11.28
CA GLY A 565 -4.35 23.26 -12.19
C GLY A 565 -3.88 21.98 -11.47
N ASP A 566 -4.61 21.60 -10.42
CA ASP A 566 -4.30 20.47 -9.55
C ASP A 566 -4.86 19.17 -10.17
N TRP A 567 -4.08 18.54 -11.04
CA TRP A 567 -4.57 17.54 -12.01
C TRP A 567 -4.68 16.11 -11.46
N ASP A 568 -3.98 15.80 -10.36
CA ASP A 568 -3.84 14.43 -9.86
C ASP A 568 -4.88 14.05 -8.80
N ARG A 569 -6.05 14.70 -8.80
CA ARG A 569 -7.02 14.63 -7.70
C ARG A 569 -7.78 13.28 -7.57
N HIS A 570 -7.10 12.24 -7.10
CA HIS A 570 -7.64 10.88 -6.94
C HIS A 570 -8.28 10.63 -5.56
N GLU A 571 -8.98 9.51 -5.41
CA GLU A 571 -9.88 9.22 -4.28
C GLU A 571 -9.19 9.20 -2.90
N ASP A 572 -7.94 8.74 -2.80
CA ASP A 572 -7.15 8.77 -1.55
C ASP A 572 -6.75 10.18 -1.11
N GLN A 573 -6.88 11.17 -1.99
CA GLN A 573 -6.61 12.56 -1.69
C GLN A 573 -7.84 13.31 -1.19
N TRP A 574 -8.91 12.57 -0.87
CA TRP A 574 -10.10 13.09 -0.21
C TRP A 574 -10.33 12.39 1.13
N ARG A 575 -10.76 13.18 2.11
CA ARG A 575 -11.32 12.72 3.36
C ARG A 575 -12.74 13.24 3.48
N TRP A 576 -13.61 12.48 4.15
CA TRP A 576 -15.03 12.78 4.17
C TRP A 576 -15.47 12.96 5.62
N LYS A 577 -15.71 14.22 6.00
CA LYS A 577 -16.15 14.56 7.35
C LYS A 577 -17.66 14.43 7.42
N ASP A 578 -18.13 13.64 8.37
CA ASP A 578 -19.53 13.67 8.76
C ASP A 578 -19.79 14.95 9.59
N GLN A 579 -20.69 15.80 9.12
CA GLN A 579 -21.13 17.01 9.81
C GLN A 579 -22.35 16.77 10.72
N SER A 580 -22.92 15.57 10.70
CA SER A 580 -24.07 15.24 11.53
C SER A 580 -23.70 15.00 12.99
N LYS A 581 -24.70 15.08 13.89
CA LYS A 581 -24.58 14.68 15.30
C LYS A 581 -25.31 13.35 15.59
N GLY A 582 -25.70 12.59 14.56
CA GLY A 582 -26.63 11.47 14.68
C GLY A 582 -26.21 10.25 13.86
N LYS A 583 -27.18 9.35 13.61
CA LYS A 583 -26.95 8.14 12.78
C LYS A 583 -26.89 8.45 11.28
N ARG A 584 -27.51 9.55 10.84
CA ARG A 584 -27.57 10.00 9.44
C ARG A 584 -26.34 10.79 9.11
N LYS A 585 -25.47 10.29 8.24
CA LYS A 585 -24.22 10.98 7.91
C LYS A 585 -24.43 12.02 6.84
N THR A 586 -23.80 13.19 6.98
CA THR A 586 -23.78 14.21 5.93
C THR A 586 -22.33 14.56 5.62
N TYR A 587 -21.86 14.11 4.46
CA TYR A 587 -20.45 14.14 4.10
C TYR A 587 -20.03 15.46 3.45
N LEU A 588 -19.07 16.13 4.10
CA LEU A 588 -18.27 17.20 3.53
C LEU A 588 -16.94 16.63 2.99
N GLY A 589 -16.63 16.91 1.73
CA GLY A 589 -15.34 16.56 1.13
C GLY A 589 -14.21 17.48 1.58
N ILE A 590 -13.14 16.90 2.11
CA ILE A 590 -11.91 17.57 2.52
C ILE A 590 -10.78 17.14 1.58
N PRO A 591 -10.33 18.03 0.68
CA PRO A 591 -9.17 17.74 -0.15
C PRO A 591 -7.87 17.79 0.68
N ARG A 592 -6.96 16.85 0.42
CA ARG A 592 -5.60 16.79 0.99
C ARG A 592 -4.57 16.64 -0.12
N ASP A 593 -3.29 16.75 0.20
CA ASP A 593 -2.18 16.50 -0.74
C ASP A 593 -2.20 17.46 -1.96
N ARG A 594 -1.79 18.71 -1.72
CA ARG A 594 -1.79 19.82 -2.69
C ARG A 594 -0.47 19.95 -3.45
N ASP A 595 0.21 18.84 -3.73
CA ASP A 595 1.57 18.83 -4.29
C ASP A 595 1.64 19.04 -5.82
N GLN A 596 0.52 18.87 -6.55
CA GLN A 596 0.42 19.11 -7.99
C GLN A 596 -0.07 20.52 -8.38
N VAL A 597 -0.25 21.41 -7.41
CA VAL A 597 -0.65 22.79 -7.68
C VAL A 597 0.36 23.47 -8.61
N PHE A 598 -0.15 24.13 -9.66
CA PHE A 598 0.62 24.80 -10.71
C PHE A 598 1.48 23.89 -11.59
N HIS A 599 1.17 22.60 -11.69
CA HIS A 599 1.90 21.71 -12.59
C HIS A 599 1.91 22.21 -14.05
N VAL A 600 3.09 22.30 -14.67
CA VAL A 600 3.25 22.72 -16.07
C VAL A 600 3.62 21.56 -16.98
N THR A 601 3.32 21.66 -18.27
CA THR A 601 3.65 20.65 -19.28
C THR A 601 4.41 21.31 -20.41
N GLN A 602 5.71 21.52 -20.19
CA GLN A 602 6.61 22.17 -21.13
C GLN A 602 7.55 21.17 -21.81
N GLY A 603 8.23 21.61 -22.87
CA GLY A 603 9.12 20.76 -23.65
C GLY A 603 8.39 19.85 -24.65
N PHE A 604 9.16 19.24 -25.55
CA PHE A 604 8.62 18.37 -26.60
C PHE A 604 7.98 17.08 -26.07
N ILE A 605 8.64 16.39 -25.13
CA ILE A 605 8.19 15.08 -24.64
C ILE A 605 6.92 15.18 -23.79
N PRO A 606 6.84 16.05 -22.75
CA PRO A 606 5.62 16.18 -21.95
C PRO A 606 4.42 16.64 -22.79
N LYS A 607 4.62 17.47 -23.82
CA LYS A 607 3.55 17.86 -24.76
C LYS A 607 3.00 16.67 -25.55
N ILE A 608 3.85 15.72 -25.94
CA ILE A 608 3.40 14.46 -26.55
C ILE A 608 2.69 13.59 -25.51
N ALA A 609 3.26 13.44 -24.31
CA ALA A 609 2.66 12.63 -23.25
C ALA A 609 1.25 13.12 -22.87
N SER A 610 1.02 14.45 -22.82
CA SER A 610 -0.28 15.06 -22.52
C SER A 610 -1.35 14.95 -23.63
N ARG A 611 -1.10 14.19 -24.70
CA ARG A 611 -2.11 13.95 -25.74
C ARG A 611 -3.27 13.14 -25.17
N ASP A 612 -4.48 13.42 -25.64
CA ASP A 612 -5.73 12.81 -25.13
C ASP A 612 -5.75 11.28 -25.19
N TYR A 613 -4.96 10.67 -26.09
CA TYR A 613 -4.87 9.21 -26.24
C TYR A 613 -3.68 8.57 -25.50
N ILE A 614 -2.83 9.34 -24.81
CA ILE A 614 -1.67 8.83 -24.05
C ILE A 614 -1.92 9.00 -22.55
N LEU A 615 -1.83 10.24 -22.05
CA LEU A 615 -2.11 10.59 -20.66
C LEU A 615 -3.08 11.78 -20.62
N PRO A 616 -4.39 11.55 -20.87
CA PRO A 616 -5.37 12.62 -20.98
C PRO A 616 -5.54 13.46 -19.71
N THR A 617 -5.12 12.98 -18.54
CA THR A 617 -5.21 13.74 -17.28
C THR A 617 -4.01 14.66 -17.06
N LEU A 618 -2.88 14.46 -17.75
CA LEU A 618 -1.70 15.31 -17.65
C LEU A 618 -1.97 16.63 -18.36
N ARG A 619 -2.14 17.71 -17.59
CA ARG A 619 -2.51 19.03 -18.13
C ARG A 619 -1.58 20.13 -17.69
N ASN A 620 -1.46 21.12 -18.57
CA ASN A 620 -0.64 22.30 -18.37
C ASN A 620 -1.40 23.34 -17.53
N PHE A 621 -0.72 23.94 -16.56
CA PHE A 621 -1.17 25.15 -15.90
C PHE A 621 -0.85 26.38 -16.77
N ASP A 622 -1.86 26.89 -17.47
CA ASP A 622 -1.79 28.15 -18.22
C ASP A 622 -3.09 28.97 -18.11
N ARG A 623 -3.12 30.13 -18.77
CA ARG A 623 -4.25 31.07 -18.74
C ARG A 623 -5.58 30.45 -19.20
N ASN A 624 -5.53 29.45 -20.09
CA ASN A 624 -6.71 28.81 -20.64
C ASN A 624 -6.96 27.45 -19.95
N ILE A 625 -8.20 27.22 -19.53
CA ILE A 625 -8.61 25.92 -18.99
C ILE A 625 -9.01 25.03 -20.17
N ARG A 626 -8.03 24.42 -20.84
CA ARG A 626 -8.27 23.52 -21.98
C ARG A 626 -8.59 22.10 -21.49
N HIS A 627 -9.30 21.34 -22.32
CA HIS A 627 -9.64 19.93 -22.06
C HIS A 627 -10.36 19.73 -20.72
N VAL A 628 -11.37 20.56 -20.44
CA VAL A 628 -12.03 20.62 -19.13
C VAL A 628 -12.50 19.25 -18.64
N LYS A 629 -12.98 18.40 -19.55
CA LYS A 629 -13.41 17.02 -19.27
C LYS A 629 -12.38 16.18 -18.50
N TRP A 630 -11.08 16.45 -18.67
CA TRP A 630 -10.01 15.69 -18.06
C TRP A 630 -9.48 16.27 -16.74
N VAL A 631 -9.60 17.59 -16.54
CA VAL A 631 -9.00 18.29 -15.39
C VAL A 631 -9.55 17.78 -14.05
N ILE A 632 -10.86 17.51 -14.00
CA ILE A 632 -11.56 17.01 -12.80
C ILE A 632 -12.11 15.59 -12.98
N TYR A 633 -11.64 14.85 -13.99
CA TYR A 633 -12.13 13.51 -14.34
C TYR A 633 -12.03 12.51 -13.18
N LYS A 634 -10.95 12.60 -12.39
CA LYS A 634 -10.66 11.66 -11.30
C LYS A 634 -11.68 11.67 -10.17
N THR A 635 -12.51 12.70 -10.09
CA THR A 635 -13.59 12.78 -9.10
C THR A 635 -14.96 12.40 -9.66
N LYS A 636 -15.05 11.88 -10.91
CA LYS A 636 -16.33 11.59 -11.59
C LYS A 636 -17.29 10.70 -10.80
N PHE A 637 -16.79 9.93 -9.83
CA PHE A 637 -17.57 9.02 -9.00
C PHE A 637 -18.74 9.70 -8.28
N VAL A 638 -18.63 11.00 -7.94
CA VAL A 638 -19.76 11.70 -7.31
C VAL A 638 -20.91 12.03 -8.25
N ASN A 639 -20.67 12.03 -9.57
CA ASN A 639 -21.64 12.53 -10.55
C ASN A 639 -22.94 11.74 -10.54
N ALA A 640 -22.90 10.46 -10.13
CA ALA A 640 -24.08 9.60 -10.13
C ALA A 640 -24.97 9.77 -8.89
N TYR A 641 -24.54 10.48 -7.85
CA TYR A 641 -25.33 10.61 -6.62
C TYR A 641 -26.47 11.62 -6.78
N PRO A 642 -27.66 11.36 -6.19
CA PRO A 642 -28.79 12.28 -6.18
C PRO A 642 -28.41 13.70 -5.74
N ASP A 643 -27.58 13.80 -4.69
CA ASP A 643 -27.05 15.06 -4.14
C ASP A 643 -26.16 15.86 -5.11
N PHE A 644 -25.63 15.23 -6.16
CA PHE A 644 -24.77 15.87 -7.16
C PHE A 644 -25.52 16.14 -8.48
N GLN A 645 -26.81 15.80 -8.56
CA GLN A 645 -27.69 16.10 -9.69
C GLN A 645 -28.19 17.55 -9.64
N LEU A 646 -27.27 18.51 -9.61
CA LEU A 646 -27.57 19.94 -9.65
C LEU A 646 -28.01 20.38 -11.06
N SER A 647 -28.87 21.39 -11.15
CA SER A 647 -29.28 21.97 -12.44
C SER A 647 -28.17 22.83 -13.06
N ARG A 648 -28.27 23.09 -14.37
CA ARG A 648 -27.30 23.95 -15.08
C ARG A 648 -27.24 25.36 -14.48
N GLU A 649 -28.38 25.90 -14.06
CA GLU A 649 -28.45 27.21 -13.42
C GLU A 649 -27.78 27.19 -12.04
N GLN A 650 -27.97 26.13 -11.26
CA GLN A 650 -27.26 25.97 -9.98
C GLN A 650 -25.73 25.89 -10.18
N TRP A 651 -25.26 25.15 -11.20
CA TRP A 651 -23.83 25.12 -11.57
C TRP A 651 -23.29 26.50 -11.95
N LYS A 652 -24.03 27.23 -12.79
CA LYS A 652 -23.68 28.58 -13.22
C LYS A 652 -23.60 29.54 -12.03
N GLN A 653 -24.59 29.52 -11.15
CA GLN A 653 -24.63 30.35 -9.95
C GLN A 653 -23.45 30.04 -9.02
N GLN A 654 -23.17 28.76 -8.78
CA GLN A 654 -22.03 28.33 -7.97
C GLN A 654 -20.70 28.82 -8.58
N ALA A 655 -20.50 28.67 -9.88
CA ALA A 655 -19.30 29.12 -10.56
C ALA A 655 -19.11 30.64 -10.54
N LEU A 656 -20.19 31.42 -10.67
CA LEU A 656 -20.16 32.87 -10.53
C LEU A 656 -19.89 33.31 -9.10
N HIS A 657 -20.44 32.61 -8.11
CA HIS A 657 -20.14 32.86 -6.70
C HIS A 657 -18.66 32.62 -6.40
N PHE A 658 -18.12 31.47 -6.82
CA PHE A 658 -16.70 31.14 -6.71
C PHE A 658 -15.83 32.22 -7.38
N GLN A 659 -16.16 32.61 -8.62
CA GLN A 659 -15.44 33.65 -9.35
C GLN A 659 -15.36 34.96 -8.58
N ARG A 660 -16.47 35.42 -7.98
CA ARG A 660 -16.54 36.67 -7.22
C ARG A 660 -15.77 36.61 -5.90
N ALA A 661 -15.81 35.46 -5.23
CA ALA A 661 -15.11 35.25 -3.97
C ALA A 661 -13.57 35.30 -4.12
N VAL A 662 -13.04 34.83 -5.25
CA VAL A 662 -11.59 34.82 -5.54
C VAL A 662 -11.13 36.19 -6.07
N THR A 663 -11.11 37.20 -5.21
CA THR A 663 -10.69 38.56 -5.59
C THR A 663 -9.20 38.64 -5.94
N ASP A 664 -8.80 39.73 -6.61
CA ASP A 664 -7.38 40.04 -6.87
C ASP A 664 -6.55 40.09 -5.58
N SER A 665 -7.15 40.56 -4.48
CA SER A 665 -6.49 40.60 -3.17
C SER A 665 -6.23 39.19 -2.63
N VAL A 666 -7.25 38.30 -2.71
CA VAL A 666 -7.12 36.88 -2.33
C VAL A 666 -5.98 36.22 -3.11
N LEU A 667 -5.92 36.41 -4.43
CA LEU A 667 -4.86 35.85 -5.27
C LEU A 667 -3.46 36.40 -4.90
N LYS A 668 -3.35 37.70 -4.61
CA LYS A 668 -2.08 38.31 -4.18
C LYS A 668 -1.61 37.76 -2.83
N VAL A 669 -2.50 37.71 -1.84
CA VAL A 669 -2.22 37.15 -0.50
C VAL A 669 -1.84 35.68 -0.60
N ALA A 670 -2.51 34.92 -1.46
CA ALA A 670 -2.20 33.54 -1.75
C ALA A 670 -0.76 33.38 -2.26
N LEU A 671 -0.36 34.14 -3.28
CA LEU A 671 0.99 34.06 -3.84
C LEU A 671 2.06 34.53 -2.86
N GLN A 672 1.77 35.50 -1.98
CA GLN A 672 2.70 35.96 -0.94
C GLN A 672 3.07 34.88 0.08
N ARG A 673 2.37 33.75 0.11
CA ARG A 673 2.75 32.58 0.91
C ARG A 673 3.95 31.82 0.33
N LEU A 674 4.30 32.04 -0.94
CA LEU A 674 5.51 31.47 -1.52
C LEU A 674 6.76 32.07 -0.83
N PRO A 675 7.84 31.29 -0.66
CA PRO A 675 9.11 31.85 -0.19
C PRO A 675 9.57 32.99 -1.10
N LYS A 676 10.18 34.03 -0.52
CA LYS A 676 10.60 35.26 -1.23
C LYS A 676 11.36 34.95 -2.54
N SER A 677 12.30 34.00 -2.48
CA SER A 677 13.10 33.55 -3.62
C SER A 677 12.27 33.00 -4.79
N SER A 678 11.18 32.30 -4.51
CA SER A 678 10.26 31.75 -5.52
C SER A 678 9.23 32.80 -5.95
N TYR A 679 8.74 33.62 -5.02
CA TYR A 679 7.83 34.71 -5.30
C TYR A 679 8.44 35.69 -6.32
N GLU A 680 9.65 36.18 -6.08
CA GLU A 680 10.32 37.17 -6.94
C GLU A 680 10.55 36.66 -8.38
N LEU A 681 10.72 35.34 -8.57
CA LEU A 681 10.92 34.74 -9.89
C LEU A 681 9.69 34.80 -10.79
N ARG A 682 8.48 34.47 -10.26
CA ARG A 682 7.31 34.20 -11.11
C ARG A 682 5.97 34.74 -10.61
N HIS A 683 5.91 35.47 -9.49
CA HIS A 683 4.62 35.92 -8.94
C HIS A 683 3.74 36.70 -9.93
N LYS A 684 4.31 37.54 -10.80
CA LYS A 684 3.54 38.31 -11.79
C LYS A 684 2.86 37.40 -12.81
N GLU A 685 3.61 36.42 -13.34
CA GLU A 685 3.07 35.46 -14.31
C GLU A 685 2.00 34.57 -13.66
N LEU A 686 2.26 34.04 -12.47
CA LEU A 686 1.29 33.22 -11.74
C LEU A 686 0.00 34.01 -11.43
N LEU A 687 0.11 35.29 -11.05
CA LEU A 687 -1.03 36.15 -10.78
C LEU A 687 -1.89 36.35 -12.05
N GLU A 688 -1.25 36.64 -13.19
CA GLU A 688 -1.96 36.81 -14.45
C GLU A 688 -2.62 35.51 -14.95
N ILE A 689 -1.98 34.36 -14.73
CA ILE A 689 -2.58 33.05 -15.01
C ILE A 689 -3.81 32.82 -14.12
N LEU A 690 -3.69 33.02 -12.80
CA LEU A 690 -4.79 32.81 -11.86
C LEU A 690 -5.99 33.71 -12.15
N LYS A 691 -5.75 34.99 -12.45
CA LYS A 691 -6.80 35.93 -12.89
C LYS A 691 -7.48 35.43 -14.16
N ALA A 692 -6.70 35.09 -15.18
CA ALA A 692 -7.22 34.60 -16.45
C ALA A 692 -8.05 33.31 -16.30
N ARG A 693 -7.63 32.41 -15.41
CA ARG A 693 -8.34 31.17 -15.09
C ARG A 693 -9.63 31.43 -14.30
N ARG A 694 -9.60 32.30 -13.30
CA ARG A 694 -10.80 32.77 -12.57
C ARG A 694 -11.85 33.32 -13.53
N GLU A 695 -11.45 34.18 -14.47
CA GLU A 695 -12.38 34.75 -15.46
C GLU A 695 -12.99 33.69 -16.39
N ARG A 696 -12.26 32.63 -16.72
CA ARG A 696 -12.70 31.55 -17.62
C ARG A 696 -13.45 30.43 -16.90
N LEU A 697 -13.40 30.39 -15.57
CA LEU A 697 -13.92 29.29 -14.77
C LEU A 697 -15.41 29.01 -15.02
N PRO A 698 -16.31 30.02 -15.08
CA PRO A 698 -17.73 29.76 -15.35
C PRO A 698 -17.99 29.11 -16.71
N ALA A 699 -17.28 29.55 -17.75
CA ALA A 699 -17.40 28.97 -19.09
C ALA A 699 -16.87 27.52 -19.14
N ALA A 700 -15.74 27.26 -18.46
CA ALA A 700 -15.20 25.91 -18.33
C ALA A 700 -16.17 24.98 -17.58
N MET A 701 -16.77 25.44 -16.48
CA MET A 701 -17.75 24.65 -15.72
C MET A 701 -19.01 24.34 -16.52
N ASP A 702 -19.47 25.28 -17.36
CA ASP A 702 -20.58 25.04 -18.29
C ASP A 702 -20.22 24.03 -19.39
N GLU A 703 -18.99 24.09 -19.93
CA GLU A 703 -18.48 23.07 -20.87
C GLU A 703 -18.46 21.68 -20.23
N TYR A 704 -17.96 21.58 -18.99
CA TYR A 704 -17.94 20.33 -18.26
C TYR A 704 -19.34 19.82 -17.92
N TYR A 705 -20.25 20.68 -17.48
CA TYR A 705 -21.65 20.34 -17.24
C TYR A 705 -22.27 19.74 -18.49
N ARG A 706 -22.09 20.39 -19.65
CA ARG A 706 -22.61 19.90 -20.92
C ARG A 706 -22.01 18.54 -21.30
N PHE A 707 -20.74 18.30 -20.99
CA PHE A 707 -20.09 17.01 -21.25
C PHE A 707 -20.70 15.89 -20.39
N ILE A 708 -20.79 16.07 -19.08
CA ILE A 708 -21.27 15.01 -18.17
C ILE A 708 -22.79 14.81 -18.22
N HIS A 709 -23.56 15.77 -18.76
CA HIS A 709 -25.02 15.65 -18.88
C HIS A 709 -25.50 15.16 -20.24
N LYS A 710 -24.60 14.83 -21.17
CA LYS A 710 -24.99 14.12 -22.41
C LYS A 710 -25.51 12.71 -22.12
N ILE A 711 -24.84 12.02 -21.20
CA ILE A 711 -25.22 10.70 -20.69
C ILE A 711 -25.15 10.81 -19.17
N VAL A 712 -26.30 10.68 -18.51
CA VAL A 712 -26.42 10.86 -17.07
C VAL A 712 -26.60 9.50 -16.41
N ASP A 713 -25.76 9.21 -15.42
CA ASP A 713 -25.97 8.09 -14.52
C ASP A 713 -26.60 8.63 -13.22
N ILE A 714 -27.58 7.90 -12.66
CA ILE A 714 -28.16 8.17 -11.34
C ILE A 714 -28.15 6.87 -10.56
N ARG A 715 -27.59 6.88 -9.35
CA ARG A 715 -27.49 5.70 -8.47
C ARG A 715 -28.20 5.97 -7.16
N THR A 716 -29.09 5.07 -6.79
CA THR A 716 -29.81 5.08 -5.52
C THR A 716 -29.09 4.21 -4.48
N SER A 717 -29.69 3.98 -3.32
CA SER A 717 -29.10 3.24 -2.20
C SER A 717 -29.63 1.80 -2.14
N ASP A 718 -29.18 1.02 -1.17
CA ASP A 718 -29.69 -0.32 -0.88
C ASP A 718 -30.93 -0.26 0.06
N LYS A 719 -31.59 0.91 0.13
CA LYS A 719 -32.86 1.14 0.81
C LYS A 719 -33.95 1.37 -0.23
N ASN A 720 -35.18 1.53 0.26
CA ASN A 720 -36.35 1.68 -0.58
C ASN A 720 -36.46 3.14 -1.07
N GLU A 721 -36.37 3.33 -2.37
CA GLU A 721 -36.59 4.58 -3.07
C GLU A 721 -37.75 4.47 -4.06
N TRP A 722 -38.50 5.56 -4.18
CA TRP A 722 -39.45 5.75 -5.26
C TRP A 722 -38.87 6.71 -6.29
N VAL A 723 -38.90 6.29 -7.56
CA VAL A 723 -38.44 7.06 -8.71
C VAL A 723 -39.64 7.38 -9.59
N GLN A 724 -39.89 8.67 -9.80
CA GLN A 724 -40.89 9.16 -10.74
C GLN A 724 -40.23 9.77 -11.95
N ILE A 725 -40.69 9.34 -13.12
CA ILE A 725 -40.29 9.87 -14.42
C ILE A 725 -41.55 10.44 -15.08
N THR A 726 -41.55 11.74 -15.34
CA THR A 726 -42.70 12.45 -15.92
C THR A 726 -42.23 13.42 -16.99
N ASP A 727 -43.05 13.57 -18.03
CA ASP A 727 -42.90 14.67 -18.98
C ASP A 727 -42.94 16.04 -18.26
N ALA A 728 -42.13 16.96 -18.75
CA ALA A 728 -42.10 18.36 -18.34
C ALA A 728 -42.26 19.26 -19.59
N PRO A 729 -42.53 20.57 -19.42
CA PRO A 729 -42.70 21.48 -20.55
C PRO A 729 -41.54 21.44 -21.55
N ASN A 730 -41.82 21.72 -22.83
CA ASN A 730 -40.85 21.73 -23.93
C ASN A 730 -40.23 20.36 -24.29
N GLY A 731 -40.86 19.26 -23.88
CA GLY A 731 -40.34 17.90 -24.10
C GLY A 731 -39.19 17.53 -23.16
N ASP A 732 -39.02 18.30 -22.08
CA ASP A 732 -38.09 17.99 -21.02
C ASP A 732 -38.57 16.77 -20.22
N LEU A 733 -37.65 16.09 -19.55
CA LEU A 733 -37.96 14.96 -18.66
C LEU A 733 -37.67 15.33 -17.21
N GLN A 734 -38.66 15.25 -16.33
CA GLN A 734 -38.46 15.41 -14.89
C GLN A 734 -38.25 14.05 -14.23
N ILE A 735 -37.20 13.96 -13.42
CA ILE A 735 -36.93 12.80 -12.55
C ILE A 735 -36.95 13.27 -11.11
N LYS A 736 -37.80 12.63 -10.31
CA LYS A 736 -37.90 12.81 -8.87
C LYS A 736 -37.60 11.51 -8.16
N ILE A 737 -36.77 11.57 -7.12
CA ILE A 737 -36.43 10.44 -6.27
C ILE A 737 -36.77 10.82 -4.83
N ALA A 738 -37.52 9.97 -4.14
CA ALA A 738 -37.87 10.14 -2.73
C ALA A 738 -37.70 8.83 -1.97
N LYS A 739 -37.50 8.91 -0.66
CA LYS A 739 -37.51 7.73 0.22
C LYS A 739 -38.89 7.10 0.24
N LEU A 740 -38.94 5.77 0.22
CA LEU A 740 -40.16 4.98 0.30
C LEU A 740 -40.16 4.18 1.60
N SER A 741 -41.11 4.46 2.50
CA SER A 741 -41.25 3.67 3.72
C SER A 741 -41.69 2.22 3.41
N ARG A 742 -41.52 1.31 4.37
CA ARG A 742 -42.00 -0.09 4.24
C ARG A 742 -43.52 -0.20 4.06
N SER A 743 -44.29 0.81 4.48
CA SER A 743 -45.75 0.86 4.29
C SER A 743 -46.16 1.49 2.96
N GLY A 744 -45.21 1.84 2.09
CA GLY A 744 -45.48 2.46 0.78
C GLY A 744 -45.71 3.96 0.82
N LYS A 745 -45.53 4.62 1.97
CA LYS A 745 -45.61 6.08 2.09
C LYS A 745 -44.30 6.74 1.63
N LEU A 746 -44.41 7.78 0.80
CA LEU A 746 -43.29 8.65 0.42
C LEU A 746 -42.85 9.53 1.59
N GLU A 747 -41.54 9.65 1.77
CA GLU A 747 -40.92 10.48 2.80
C GLU A 747 -40.07 11.59 2.17
N GLU A 748 -38.79 11.70 2.56
CA GLU A 748 -37.89 12.77 2.15
C GLU A 748 -37.55 12.72 0.65
N GLU A 749 -37.57 13.88 -0.02
CA GLU A 749 -37.10 14.02 -1.40
C GLU A 749 -35.56 13.96 -1.44
N LEU A 750 -35.03 13.01 -2.21
CA LEU A 750 -33.60 12.83 -2.41
C LEU A 750 -33.09 13.67 -3.58
N MET A 751 -33.90 13.79 -4.64
CA MET A 751 -33.56 14.51 -5.86
C MET A 751 -34.82 14.93 -6.62
N ASN A 752 -34.75 16.07 -7.28
CA ASN A 752 -35.74 16.52 -8.25
C ASN A 752 -35.05 17.35 -9.33
N LYS A 753 -35.01 16.84 -10.56
CA LYS A 753 -34.31 17.47 -11.67
C LYS A 753 -35.02 17.29 -13.00
N THR A 754 -35.04 18.37 -13.77
CA THR A 754 -35.50 18.40 -15.16
C THR A 754 -34.30 18.30 -16.11
N TYR A 755 -34.41 17.45 -17.12
CA TYR A 755 -33.39 17.18 -18.14
C TYR A 755 -33.89 17.63 -19.51
N ASP A 756 -33.12 18.51 -20.15
CA ASP A 756 -33.39 19.03 -21.50
C ASP A 756 -32.91 18.03 -22.56
N PRO A 757 -33.79 17.50 -23.43
CA PRO A 757 -33.43 16.51 -24.46
C PRO A 757 -32.46 17.06 -25.53
N LYS A 758 -32.35 18.40 -25.67
CA LYS A 758 -31.33 19.01 -26.54
C LYS A 758 -29.94 18.73 -26.00
N LEU A 759 -29.79 18.67 -24.67
CA LEU A 759 -28.53 18.39 -23.99
C LEU A 759 -28.36 16.91 -23.65
N THR A 760 -29.33 16.32 -22.95
CA THR A 760 -29.27 14.97 -22.39
C THR A 760 -29.84 13.97 -23.38
N LYS A 761 -29.04 12.98 -23.76
CA LYS A 761 -29.36 11.97 -24.77
C LYS A 761 -29.71 10.61 -24.17
N GLU A 762 -29.23 10.36 -22.96
CA GLU A 762 -29.45 9.11 -22.25
C GLU A 762 -29.43 9.37 -20.75
N ILE A 763 -30.35 8.74 -20.02
CA ILE A 763 -30.38 8.72 -18.56
C ILE A 763 -30.42 7.26 -18.13
N ARG A 764 -29.46 6.85 -17.30
CA ARG A 764 -29.32 5.51 -16.75
C ARG A 764 -29.60 5.57 -15.26
N ILE A 765 -30.69 4.93 -14.84
CA ILE A 765 -31.08 4.87 -13.43
C ILE A 765 -30.72 3.48 -12.90
N TYR A 766 -29.89 3.45 -11.87
CA TYR A 766 -29.46 2.24 -11.18
C TYR A 766 -30.14 2.22 -9.81
N LEU A 767 -31.14 1.34 -9.70
CA LEU A 767 -31.77 0.97 -8.43
C LEU A 767 -30.84 0.06 -7.63
N GLY A 768 -30.81 0.22 -6.31
CA GLY A 768 -30.00 -0.62 -5.44
C GLY A 768 -30.73 -1.88 -5.01
N ASP A 769 -30.32 -2.46 -3.87
CA ASP A 769 -30.89 -3.71 -3.36
C ASP A 769 -32.21 -3.51 -2.55
N GLY A 770 -32.83 -2.33 -2.67
CA GLY A 770 -34.03 -1.93 -1.95
C GLY A 770 -35.35 -2.46 -2.50
N GLY A 771 -36.42 -2.28 -1.72
CA GLY A 771 -37.81 -2.45 -2.19
C GLY A 771 -38.27 -1.25 -3.02
N ASP A 772 -37.57 -0.99 -4.12
CA ASP A 772 -37.73 0.21 -4.93
C ASP A 772 -38.99 0.18 -5.79
N SER A 773 -39.49 1.36 -6.16
CA SER A 773 -40.65 1.52 -7.03
C SER A 773 -40.39 2.57 -8.11
N ILE A 774 -40.72 2.25 -9.36
CA ILE A 774 -40.63 3.18 -10.49
C ILE A 774 -42.03 3.49 -11.01
N THR A 775 -42.31 4.76 -11.23
CA THR A 775 -43.50 5.24 -11.95
C THR A 775 -43.06 6.02 -13.17
N VAL A 776 -43.56 5.62 -14.34
CA VAL A 776 -43.33 6.31 -15.62
C VAL A 776 -44.68 6.75 -16.15
N ASN A 777 -44.85 8.06 -16.33
CA ASN A 777 -46.10 8.68 -16.81
C ASN A 777 -45.92 9.28 -18.18
#